data_AF-A0AA36GM95-F1
#
_entry.id   AF-A0AA36GM95-F1
#
_cell.length_a   1.000
_cell.length_b   1.000
_cell.length_c   1.000
_cell.angle_alpha   90.00
_cell.angle_beta   90.00
_cell.angle_gamma   90.00
#
_symmetry.space_group_name_H-M   'P 1'
#
loop_
_entity.id
_entity.type
_entity.pdbx_description
1 polymer ?
#
loop_
_entity_poly.entity_id
_entity_poly.type
_entity_poly.pdbx_seq_one_letter_code
_entity_poly.pdbx_strand_id
1 'polypeptide(L)'
;MLLFCAVIFVGAIQLVDADPFGQFPFPFPIGPIDPSEFLNVTDLSEQCLTDVNRFTSSLNTYVQTFTECQQAGGCTKEQQRVLDEHIFAVQQIDSFGKIPAGLLEYTIVNTGSYSECMDLVAPYKVQFCYVAANVALEGPQVGGLGPKVAVCMPRSCTETDITKILEGTGIQQYVPINFTASANCVPLKNTYSANFWIFICFLAFFVIWAIAATFTDYVIDTYYKDRVYGTGMKVFLTYSIYTNGAGLMDVSPYKKGTIKSLASIRFISMTWVVAGHVLMDIMVSDTLKPVMEIWNPFLSTTIINAFFSVDTFFVLSGILVSYLFFKVRPSAAYVRNPMVWVMHYVHRYLRLTPPIMVFIWFYVAITPLINGPWAQSATGMQTSAYKPCEKYWWHNLLYINNFFNMTQNCYGITWYLAVDMQLYVVAPVFLIIFYISSFAGSVLVCLCIAGSIAYVYYISIHLDLPAIMVGAFAMNDVTNFGLKLMDFFDLYYQKPWSRCTPYLIGFVVGYFLASGKKPKLNKMLIVSLWGLAAAIALASLYGPHRYIKGEDYWSNIVSGTYNNFSRFGWSIAIAWVVIANHLGWGGIIADFMDHPLWQPLGRLSYCGYIVHFFLISYILDLDDRPSHFVSIWRTYIYAGIPTVVVSYVFAFFWSCLFEVPIIRLEKMLTANLTPKKSPASPKQVAQKATKEA
;
A
#
# COMPACT_ATOMS: atom_id res chain seq x y z
N MET A 1 -0.75 25.80 -31.44
CA MET A 1 0.58 25.66 -32.09
C MET A 1 1.70 24.78 -31.17
N LEU A 2 3.25 24.95 -30.25
CA LEU A 2 4.91 23.98 -30.18
C LEU A 2 5.03 22.03 -30.01
N LEU A 3 3.87 20.97 -29.74
CA LEU A 3 2.06 21.06 -29.45
C LEU A 3 0.81 22.56 -29.23
N PHE A 4 0.65 24.11 -29.02
CA PHE A 4 1.12 25.90 -29.10
C PHE A 4 2.00 27.07 -30.35
N CYS A 5 2.93 26.86 -31.61
CA CYS A 5 3.56 25.44 -32.59
C CYS A 5 3.44 23.54 -32.24
N ALA A 6 2.98 22.79 -30.89
CA ALA A 6 3.18 23.12 -28.69
C ALA A 6 3.06 24.37 -27.65
N VAL A 7 3.98 25.34 -27.47
CA VAL A 7 3.95 26.36 -26.37
C VAL A 7 4.56 27.70 -26.84
N ILE A 8 4.23 28.13 -28.07
CA ILE A 8 5.01 29.07 -28.91
C ILE A 8 6.52 28.77 -28.93
N PHE A 9 7.28 29.21 -27.92
CA PHE A 9 8.75 29.16 -27.88
C PHE A 9 9.22 29.33 -26.43
N VAL A 10 9.63 28.24 -25.76
CA VAL A 10 10.02 28.23 -24.34
C VAL A 10 11.18 29.20 -24.02
N GLY A 11 12.00 29.57 -25.02
CA GLY A 11 13.13 30.47 -24.87
C GLY A 11 12.87 31.97 -25.08
N ALA A 12 11.66 32.41 -25.48
CA ALA A 12 11.44 33.83 -25.79
C ALA A 12 11.38 34.74 -24.55
N ILE A 13 11.06 34.16 -23.37
CA ILE A 13 10.93 34.87 -22.10
C ILE A 13 11.71 34.14 -20.99
N GLN A 14 12.94 33.72 -21.29
CA GLN A 14 14.02 34.02 -20.35
C GLN A 14 14.58 35.38 -20.77
N LEU A 15 14.16 36.42 -20.05
CA LEU A 15 14.41 37.81 -20.43
C LEU A 15 15.89 38.19 -20.28
N VAL A 16 16.54 38.39 -21.43
CA VAL A 16 17.73 39.25 -21.62
C VAL A 16 19.08 38.67 -21.13
N ASP A 17 20.13 39.00 -21.91
CA ASP A 17 21.58 38.80 -21.72
C ASP A 17 22.17 37.38 -21.65
N ALA A 18 22.79 36.93 -22.77
CA ALA A 18 24.18 36.41 -22.82
C ALA A 18 24.73 36.11 -24.25
N ASP A 19 25.05 37.16 -25.02
CA ASP A 19 26.21 37.21 -25.95
C ASP A 19 26.22 36.24 -27.20
N PRO A 20 27.25 36.18 -28.09
CA PRO A 20 27.08 36.84 -29.39
C PRO A 20 27.46 36.01 -30.64
N PHE A 21 27.12 34.72 -30.72
CA PHE A 21 27.40 33.88 -31.91
C PHE A 21 26.12 33.32 -32.53
N GLY A 22 25.78 33.79 -33.73
CA GLY A 22 24.50 33.50 -34.41
C GLY A 22 24.53 32.36 -35.43
N GLN A 23 23.43 32.30 -36.20
CA GLN A 23 23.15 31.36 -37.31
C GLN A 23 22.74 29.92 -36.93
N PHE A 24 21.43 29.75 -36.65
CA PHE A 24 20.67 28.57 -37.07
C PHE A 24 19.42 29.04 -37.83
N PRO A 25 19.13 28.52 -39.04
CA PRO A 25 17.96 28.91 -39.81
C PRO A 25 16.72 28.07 -39.45
N PHE A 26 15.61 28.71 -39.10
CA PHE A 26 14.29 28.09 -38.93
C PHE A 26 13.25 28.71 -39.88
N PRO A 27 12.45 27.92 -40.64
CA PRO A 27 11.66 28.46 -41.76
C PRO A 27 10.13 28.48 -41.52
N PHE A 28 9.62 29.38 -40.67
CA PHE A 28 8.16 29.61 -40.56
C PHE A 28 7.80 31.09 -40.32
N PRO A 29 7.01 31.73 -41.20
CA PRO A 29 6.36 33.01 -40.92
C PRO A 29 5.07 32.80 -40.10
N ILE A 30 4.79 33.69 -39.15
CA ILE A 30 3.56 33.64 -38.34
C ILE A 30 2.46 34.42 -39.08
N GLY A 31 1.45 33.70 -39.58
CA GLY A 31 0.23 34.29 -40.14
C GLY A 31 -0.89 34.42 -39.10
N PRO A 32 -1.96 35.19 -39.39
CA PRO A 32 -3.16 35.20 -38.55
C PRO A 32 -3.86 33.84 -38.59
N ILE A 33 -4.32 33.38 -37.42
CA ILE A 33 -4.93 32.06 -37.24
C ILE A 33 -6.44 32.16 -37.51
N ASP A 34 -6.95 31.34 -38.42
CA ASP A 34 -8.38 31.28 -38.75
C ASP A 34 -9.14 30.44 -37.68
N PRO A 35 -10.21 30.96 -37.06
CA PRO A 35 -11.01 30.20 -36.09
C PRO A 35 -11.68 28.94 -36.67
N SER A 36 -11.92 28.88 -37.98
CA SER A 36 -12.70 27.81 -38.62
C SER A 36 -11.99 26.45 -38.66
N GLU A 37 -10.65 26.39 -38.63
CA GLU A 37 -9.90 25.13 -38.62
C GLU A 37 -10.13 24.33 -37.33
N PHE A 38 -10.37 25.00 -36.19
CA PHE A 38 -10.68 24.36 -34.91
C PHE A 38 -12.11 23.81 -34.81
N LEU A 39 -13.01 24.18 -35.73
CA LEU A 39 -14.46 24.06 -35.54
C LEU A 39 -15.14 22.91 -36.30
N ASN A 40 -14.40 22.10 -37.06
CA ASN A 40 -14.93 20.93 -37.76
C ASN A 40 -15.12 19.68 -36.86
N VAL A 41 -15.10 19.85 -35.53
CA VAL A 41 -15.34 18.77 -34.56
C VAL A 41 -16.85 18.56 -34.36
N THR A 42 -17.44 17.65 -35.12
CA THR A 42 -18.83 17.20 -34.90
C THR A 42 -18.97 16.46 -33.56
N ASP A 43 -20.15 16.54 -32.94
CA ASP A 43 -20.49 15.98 -31.62
C ASP A 43 -19.70 16.58 -30.44
N LEU A 44 -19.74 17.90 -30.27
CA LEU A 44 -19.44 18.58 -28.99
C LEU A 44 -20.74 19.13 -28.36
N SER A 45 -20.77 19.27 -27.03
CA SER A 45 -21.91 19.92 -26.35
C SER A 45 -21.97 21.42 -26.65
N GLU A 46 -23.16 21.99 -26.82
CA GLU A 46 -23.36 23.41 -27.18
C GLU A 46 -22.70 24.38 -26.18
N GLN A 47 -22.72 24.05 -24.88
CA GLN A 47 -22.04 24.84 -23.85
C GLN A 47 -20.51 24.68 -23.91
N CYS A 48 -19.99 23.47 -24.13
CA CYS A 48 -18.54 23.26 -24.33
C CYS A 48 -18.04 24.06 -25.55
N LEU A 49 -18.76 23.97 -26.67
CA LEU A 49 -18.47 24.71 -27.89
C LEU A 49 -18.50 26.23 -27.65
N THR A 50 -19.46 26.73 -26.87
CA THR A 50 -19.57 28.16 -26.51
C THR A 50 -18.40 28.62 -25.64
N ASP A 51 -18.06 27.86 -24.60
CA ASP A 51 -16.98 28.22 -23.66
C ASP A 51 -15.60 28.11 -24.32
N VAL A 52 -15.37 27.09 -25.16
CA VAL A 52 -14.14 26.93 -25.96
C VAL A 52 -14.00 28.03 -27.02
N ASN A 53 -15.10 28.43 -27.68
CA ASN A 53 -15.06 29.59 -28.58
C ASN A 53 -14.77 30.89 -27.82
N ARG A 54 -15.32 31.07 -26.62
CA ARG A 54 -15.03 32.25 -25.78
C ARG A 54 -13.57 32.28 -25.33
N PHE A 55 -12.99 31.12 -25.00
CA PHE A 55 -11.57 30.96 -24.71
C PHE A 55 -10.68 31.36 -25.89
N THR A 56 -10.84 30.69 -27.05
CA THR A 56 -10.03 30.92 -28.26
C THR A 56 -10.16 32.35 -28.78
N SER A 57 -11.37 32.91 -28.78
CA SER A 57 -11.58 34.32 -29.16
C SER A 57 -10.88 35.29 -28.21
N SER A 58 -10.92 35.04 -26.89
CA SER A 58 -10.25 35.90 -25.91
C SER A 58 -8.73 35.87 -26.05
N LEU A 59 -8.17 34.68 -26.28
CA LEU A 59 -6.75 34.51 -26.57
C LEU A 59 -6.32 35.29 -27.82
N ASN A 60 -7.06 35.16 -28.91
CA ASN A 60 -6.74 35.86 -30.16
C ASN A 60 -6.78 37.38 -29.99
N THR A 61 -7.79 37.92 -29.29
CA THR A 61 -7.88 39.35 -28.97
C THR A 61 -6.71 39.81 -28.09
N TYR A 62 -6.31 39.04 -27.07
CA TYR A 62 -5.15 39.35 -26.25
C TYR A 62 -3.86 39.39 -27.07
N VAL A 63 -3.59 38.34 -27.86
CA VAL A 63 -2.35 38.21 -28.65
C VAL A 63 -2.24 39.31 -29.72
N GLN A 64 -3.34 39.66 -30.37
CA GLN A 64 -3.38 40.79 -31.32
C GLN A 64 -3.06 42.11 -30.61
N THR A 65 -3.79 42.43 -29.53
CA THR A 65 -3.60 43.67 -28.75
C THR A 65 -2.17 43.79 -28.19
N PHE A 66 -1.61 42.69 -27.69
CA PHE A 66 -0.24 42.64 -27.18
C PHE A 66 0.80 42.90 -28.28
N THR A 67 0.59 42.30 -29.45
CA THR A 67 1.46 42.49 -30.62
C THR A 67 1.43 43.95 -31.11
N GLU A 68 0.26 44.58 -31.14
CA GLU A 68 0.12 46.01 -31.44
C GLU A 68 0.89 46.88 -30.43
N CYS A 69 0.72 46.66 -29.13
CA CYS A 69 1.46 47.39 -28.11
C CYS A 69 2.98 47.24 -28.27
N GLN A 70 3.45 46.03 -28.59
CA GLN A 70 4.88 45.75 -28.77
C GLN A 70 5.43 46.46 -30.01
N GLN A 71 4.69 46.50 -31.12
CA GLN A 71 5.07 47.24 -32.33
C GLN A 71 5.00 48.76 -32.15
N ALA A 72 4.07 49.26 -31.32
CA ALA A 72 3.92 50.68 -31.01
C ALA A 72 4.92 51.20 -29.95
N GLY A 73 5.66 50.31 -29.27
CA GLY A 73 6.57 50.68 -28.18
C GLY A 73 5.86 50.98 -26.84
N GLY A 74 4.60 50.60 -26.70
CA GLY A 74 3.80 50.79 -25.49
C GLY A 74 2.28 50.65 -25.74
N CYS A 75 1.52 50.29 -24.71
CA CYS A 75 0.06 50.23 -24.79
C CYS A 75 -0.59 51.60 -24.53
N THR A 76 -1.71 51.86 -25.22
CA THR A 76 -2.69 52.83 -24.75
C THR A 76 -3.49 52.29 -23.55
N LYS A 77 -4.14 53.17 -22.77
CA LYS A 77 -4.98 52.76 -21.63
C LYS A 77 -6.12 51.81 -22.02
N GLU A 78 -6.66 51.94 -23.23
CA GLU A 78 -7.75 51.09 -23.72
C GLU A 78 -7.23 49.71 -24.15
N GLN A 79 -6.09 49.65 -24.86
CA GLN A 79 -5.42 48.37 -25.12
C GLN A 79 -5.03 47.66 -23.82
N GLN A 80 -4.59 48.39 -22.80
CA GLN A 80 -4.29 47.81 -21.48
C GLN A 80 -5.55 47.25 -20.80
N ARG A 81 -6.69 47.96 -20.85
CA ARG A 81 -7.99 47.44 -20.37
C ARG A 81 -8.38 46.14 -21.10
N VAL A 82 -8.18 46.07 -22.41
CA VAL A 82 -8.47 44.86 -23.22
C VAL A 82 -7.53 43.70 -22.86
N LEU A 83 -6.25 43.97 -22.57
CA LEU A 83 -5.32 42.95 -22.08
C LEU A 83 -5.74 42.45 -20.69
N ASP A 84 -6.06 43.35 -19.75
CA ASP A 84 -6.52 43.01 -18.40
C ASP A 84 -7.84 42.21 -18.42
N GLU A 85 -8.76 42.49 -19.36
CA GLU A 85 -10.02 41.75 -19.52
C GLU A 85 -9.88 40.36 -20.17
N HIS A 86 -8.79 40.10 -20.88
CA HIS A 86 -8.54 38.82 -21.57
C HIS A 86 -7.35 38.00 -21.00
N ILE A 87 -6.64 38.51 -19.99
CA ILE A 87 -5.49 37.84 -19.35
C ILE A 87 -5.80 36.42 -18.84
N PHE A 88 -7.05 36.15 -18.45
CA PHE A 88 -7.50 34.82 -18.02
C PHE A 88 -7.27 33.74 -19.08
N ALA A 89 -7.33 34.08 -20.37
CA ALA A 89 -7.07 33.12 -21.46
C ALA A 89 -5.58 32.76 -21.56
N VAL A 90 -4.69 33.68 -21.17
CA VAL A 90 -3.24 33.44 -21.09
C VAL A 90 -2.92 32.60 -19.86
N GLN A 91 -3.45 32.95 -18.69
CA GLN A 91 -3.30 32.18 -17.45
C GLN A 91 -3.85 30.75 -17.59
N GLN A 92 -4.99 30.59 -18.28
CA GLN A 92 -5.53 29.28 -18.58
C GLN A 92 -4.54 28.43 -19.40
N ILE A 93 -3.83 29.02 -20.37
CA ILE A 93 -2.77 28.31 -21.12
C ILE A 93 -1.50 28.10 -20.30
N ASP A 94 -1.09 29.06 -19.47
CA ASP A 94 0.14 28.91 -18.68
C ASP A 94 0.01 27.77 -17.66
N SER A 95 -1.21 27.47 -17.21
CA SER A 95 -1.52 26.31 -16.38
C SER A 95 -1.45 24.94 -17.08
N PHE A 96 -1.37 24.89 -18.43
CA PHE A 96 -1.25 23.62 -19.17
C PHE A 96 0.12 22.98 -18.97
N GLY A 97 0.20 21.68 -19.24
CA GLY A 97 1.45 20.96 -19.32
C GLY A 97 2.38 21.50 -20.43
N LYS A 98 3.52 22.06 -20.03
CA LYS A 98 4.62 22.53 -20.91
C LYS A 98 5.65 21.41 -21.13
N ILE A 99 6.36 21.39 -22.28
CA ILE A 99 7.33 20.32 -22.60
C ILE A 99 8.28 20.11 -21.41
N PRO A 100 8.31 18.92 -20.78
CA PRO A 100 8.96 18.75 -19.49
C PRO A 100 10.49 18.79 -19.61
N ALA A 101 11.14 19.31 -18.57
CA ALA A 101 12.55 19.02 -18.33
C ALA A 101 12.74 17.50 -18.14
N GLY A 102 13.94 16.97 -18.41
CA GLY A 102 14.16 15.53 -18.30
C GLY A 102 13.57 14.70 -19.45
N LEU A 103 13.55 15.22 -20.68
CA LEU A 103 13.26 14.40 -21.88
C LEU A 103 14.21 13.18 -21.98
N LEU A 104 15.49 13.35 -21.61
CA LEU A 104 16.50 12.28 -21.53
C LEU A 104 16.31 11.33 -20.33
N GLU A 105 15.28 11.57 -19.51
CA GLU A 105 14.84 10.71 -18.39
C GLU A 105 13.49 10.05 -18.69
N TYR A 106 13.02 10.16 -19.93
CA TYR A 106 11.73 9.65 -20.39
C TYR A 106 10.59 10.12 -19.47
N THR A 107 10.48 11.44 -19.28
CA THR A 107 9.36 12.04 -18.56
C THR A 107 8.07 11.83 -19.35
N ILE A 108 7.20 10.95 -18.85
CA ILE A 108 5.93 10.55 -19.45
C ILE A 108 4.74 11.34 -18.92
N VAL A 109 4.80 11.96 -17.74
CA VAL A 109 3.72 12.86 -17.28
C VAL A 109 4.19 14.31 -17.27
N ASN A 110 3.52 15.13 -18.07
CA ASN A 110 3.70 16.56 -18.13
C ASN A 110 2.62 17.23 -17.25
N THR A 111 3.06 17.82 -16.14
CA THR A 111 2.25 17.99 -14.92
C THR A 111 1.39 19.26 -14.88
N GLY A 112 1.67 20.25 -15.72
CA GLY A 112 0.98 21.56 -15.70
C GLY A 112 1.10 22.30 -14.36
N SER A 113 0.15 23.20 -14.11
CA SER A 113 0.00 23.96 -12.85
C SER A 113 -1.44 23.77 -12.34
N TYR A 114 -1.64 22.81 -11.43
CA TYR A 114 -2.97 22.47 -10.92
C TYR A 114 -3.61 23.63 -10.16
N SER A 115 -2.86 24.25 -9.25
CA SER A 115 -3.29 25.39 -8.43
C SER A 115 -3.71 26.59 -9.29
N GLU A 116 -2.91 26.97 -10.28
CA GLU A 116 -3.21 28.08 -11.20
C GLU A 116 -4.49 27.85 -12.02
N CYS A 117 -4.71 26.62 -12.52
CA CYS A 117 -5.96 26.27 -13.19
C CYS A 117 -7.16 26.35 -12.24
N MET A 118 -6.99 25.95 -10.98
CA MET A 118 -8.06 25.93 -9.97
C MET A 118 -8.44 27.30 -9.44
N ASP A 119 -7.46 28.21 -9.32
CA ASP A 119 -7.65 29.59 -8.84
C ASP A 119 -8.02 30.58 -9.97
N LEU A 120 -8.11 30.11 -11.23
CA LEU A 120 -8.40 30.92 -12.40
C LEU A 120 -9.80 31.58 -12.37
N VAL A 121 -9.83 32.91 -12.47
CA VAL A 121 -11.07 33.69 -12.59
C VAL A 121 -11.42 33.90 -14.08
N ALA A 122 -12.10 32.92 -14.68
CA ALA A 122 -12.60 32.97 -16.06
C ALA A 122 -14.13 33.22 -16.13
N PRO A 123 -14.68 33.65 -17.30
CA PRO A 123 -16.13 33.82 -17.50
C PRO A 123 -16.96 32.54 -17.37
N TYR A 124 -16.31 31.39 -17.54
CA TYR A 124 -16.83 30.04 -17.33
C TYR A 124 -16.03 29.35 -16.21
N LYS A 125 -16.54 28.22 -15.69
CA LYS A 125 -15.77 27.40 -14.74
C LYS A 125 -14.82 26.50 -15.50
N VAL A 126 -13.58 26.37 -15.05
CA VAL A 126 -12.58 25.43 -15.60
C VAL A 126 -12.45 24.16 -14.78
N GLN A 127 -11.76 23.17 -15.34
CA GLN A 127 -11.38 21.90 -14.73
C GLN A 127 -9.99 21.48 -15.21
N PHE A 128 -9.23 20.80 -14.36
CA PHE A 128 -7.89 20.30 -14.67
C PHE A 128 -7.93 18.80 -15.00
N CYS A 129 -7.38 18.39 -16.14
CA CYS A 129 -7.48 17.03 -16.63
C CYS A 129 -6.16 16.51 -17.22
N TYR A 130 -5.85 15.23 -17.02
CA TYR A 130 -4.74 14.55 -17.68
C TYR A 130 -5.24 13.81 -18.91
N VAL A 131 -4.71 14.15 -20.09
CA VAL A 131 -5.05 13.52 -21.37
C VAL A 131 -3.92 12.58 -21.76
N ALA A 132 -4.26 11.32 -22.06
CA ALA A 132 -3.30 10.33 -22.54
C ALA A 132 -3.03 10.45 -24.05
N ALA A 133 -1.83 10.07 -24.46
CA ALA A 133 -1.45 9.96 -25.85
C ALA A 133 -0.55 8.74 -26.09
N ASN A 134 -0.66 8.15 -27.28
CA ASN A 134 0.23 7.11 -27.76
C ASN A 134 1.29 7.74 -28.68
N VAL A 135 2.57 7.56 -28.38
CA VAL A 135 3.62 7.82 -29.38
C VAL A 135 3.67 6.64 -30.34
N ALA A 136 3.73 6.90 -31.65
CA ALA A 136 3.93 5.89 -32.67
C ALA A 136 5.41 5.47 -32.75
N LEU A 137 5.92 4.87 -31.67
CA LEU A 137 7.24 4.24 -31.62
C LEU A 137 7.13 2.76 -32.01
N GLU A 138 8.02 2.30 -32.88
CA GLU A 138 8.16 0.88 -33.21
C GLU A 138 8.80 0.11 -32.04
N GLY A 139 7.96 -0.36 -31.11
CA GLY A 139 8.37 -1.12 -29.95
C GLY A 139 7.19 -1.76 -29.20
N PRO A 140 7.44 -2.58 -28.18
CA PRO A 140 6.38 -3.21 -27.40
C PRO A 140 5.55 -2.15 -26.67
N GLN A 141 4.25 -2.04 -26.98
CA GLN A 141 3.39 -1.03 -26.35
C GLN A 141 3.09 -1.41 -24.90
N VAL A 142 3.69 -0.66 -23.96
CA VAL A 142 3.42 -0.78 -22.53
C VAL A 142 2.05 -0.15 -22.22
N GLY A 143 1.01 -0.97 -22.29
CA GLY A 143 -0.39 -0.52 -22.24
C GLY A 143 -0.71 0.39 -21.06
N GLY A 144 -1.33 1.55 -21.34
CA GLY A 144 -1.77 2.52 -20.32
C GLY A 144 -0.69 3.48 -19.80
N LEU A 145 0.59 3.25 -20.11
CA LEU A 145 1.72 4.09 -19.70
C LEU A 145 2.28 4.99 -20.82
N GLY A 146 1.46 5.30 -21.83
CA GLY A 146 1.76 6.34 -22.81
C GLY A 146 1.87 7.74 -22.16
N PRO A 147 2.55 8.70 -22.81
CA PRO A 147 2.71 10.05 -22.28
C PRO A 147 1.38 10.76 -22.05
N LYS A 148 1.34 11.63 -21.04
CA LYS A 148 0.16 12.35 -20.59
C LYS A 148 0.46 13.83 -20.44
N VAL A 149 -0.49 14.67 -20.85
CA VAL A 149 -0.40 16.13 -20.74
C VAL A 149 -1.57 16.63 -19.89
N ALA A 150 -1.26 17.44 -18.87
CA ALA A 150 -2.26 18.18 -18.12
C ALA A 150 -2.82 19.35 -18.95
N VAL A 151 -4.15 19.55 -18.93
CA VAL A 151 -4.85 20.65 -19.60
C VAL A 151 -5.89 21.28 -18.68
N CYS A 152 -6.06 22.60 -18.80
CA CYS A 152 -7.08 23.36 -18.08
C CYS A 152 -8.23 23.72 -19.03
N MET A 153 -9.31 22.96 -18.99
CA MET A 153 -10.41 23.05 -19.96
C MET A 153 -11.69 23.60 -19.33
N PRO A 154 -12.64 24.15 -20.10
CA PRO A 154 -13.96 24.49 -19.59
C PRO A 154 -14.66 23.26 -18.99
N ARG A 155 -15.36 23.46 -17.87
CA ARG A 155 -16.11 22.43 -17.11
C ARG A 155 -17.32 21.88 -17.88
N SER A 156 -17.79 22.60 -18.88
CA SER A 156 -18.88 22.22 -19.78
C SER A 156 -18.49 21.12 -20.77
N CYS A 157 -17.19 20.91 -20.99
CA CYS A 157 -16.66 19.82 -21.80
C CYS A 157 -16.54 18.53 -20.96
N THR A 158 -16.95 17.41 -21.51
CA THR A 158 -16.72 16.07 -20.94
C THR A 158 -15.29 15.60 -21.22
N GLU A 159 -14.85 14.54 -20.54
CA GLU A 159 -13.56 13.89 -20.82
C GLU A 159 -13.44 13.45 -22.29
N THR A 160 -14.54 13.02 -22.91
CA THR A 160 -14.64 12.69 -24.34
C THR A 160 -14.68 13.90 -25.27
N ASP A 161 -15.15 15.06 -24.82
CA ASP A 161 -15.07 16.30 -25.61
C ASP A 161 -13.62 16.81 -25.65
N ILE A 162 -12.91 16.72 -24.52
CA ILE A 162 -11.52 17.16 -24.39
C ILE A 162 -10.59 16.38 -25.34
N THR A 163 -10.76 15.05 -25.46
CA THR A 163 -9.95 14.25 -26.39
C THR A 163 -10.25 14.61 -27.85
N LYS A 164 -11.53 14.75 -28.23
CA LYS A 164 -11.92 15.21 -29.58
C LYS A 164 -11.35 16.57 -29.94
N ILE A 165 -11.40 17.54 -29.02
CA ILE A 165 -10.84 18.88 -29.22
C ILE A 165 -9.34 18.81 -29.50
N LEU A 166 -8.60 17.98 -28.74
CA LEU A 166 -7.16 17.82 -28.91
C LEU A 166 -6.78 17.02 -30.17
N GLU A 167 -7.55 16.00 -30.54
CA GLU A 167 -7.42 15.29 -31.82
C GLU A 167 -7.65 16.25 -33.01
N GLY A 168 -8.65 17.12 -32.92
CA GLY A 168 -9.01 18.12 -33.94
C GLY A 168 -7.95 19.21 -34.18
N THR A 169 -6.96 19.39 -33.29
CA THR A 169 -5.88 20.39 -33.45
C THR A 169 -4.89 20.08 -34.58
N GLY A 170 -4.95 18.90 -35.21
CA GLY A 170 -4.06 18.51 -36.30
C GLY A 170 -2.60 18.23 -35.88
N ILE A 171 -2.25 18.29 -34.58
CA ILE A 171 -0.90 18.04 -34.03
C ILE A 171 -0.28 16.73 -34.54
N GLN A 172 -1.11 15.70 -34.78
CA GLN A 172 -0.71 14.38 -35.28
C GLN A 172 0.00 14.42 -36.65
N GLN A 173 -0.17 15.51 -37.42
CA GLN A 173 0.53 15.73 -38.70
C GLN A 173 1.99 16.21 -38.53
N TYR A 174 2.33 16.77 -37.36
CA TYR A 174 3.62 17.42 -37.09
C TYR A 174 4.49 16.64 -36.10
N VAL A 175 3.88 15.77 -35.28
CA VAL A 175 4.56 14.93 -34.30
C VAL A 175 3.92 13.53 -34.34
N PRO A 176 4.69 12.41 -34.31
CA PRO A 176 4.15 11.05 -34.35
C PRO A 176 3.51 10.63 -33.01
N ILE A 177 2.50 11.38 -32.59
CA ILE A 177 1.72 11.20 -31.36
C ILE A 177 0.25 11.17 -31.76
N ASN A 178 -0.36 10.00 -31.64
CA ASN A 178 -1.81 9.85 -31.74
C ASN A 178 -2.38 9.98 -30.33
N PHE A 179 -3.13 11.05 -30.07
CA PHE A 179 -3.87 11.17 -28.81
C PHE A 179 -4.83 9.98 -28.66
N THR A 180 -5.00 9.49 -27.43
CA THR A 180 -5.93 8.41 -27.14
C THR A 180 -7.18 8.96 -26.45
N ALA A 181 -8.32 8.33 -26.71
CA ALA A 181 -9.64 8.76 -26.24
C ALA A 181 -9.87 8.52 -24.72
N SER A 182 -8.90 8.88 -23.88
CA SER A 182 -9.02 8.91 -22.42
C SER A 182 -8.37 10.16 -21.81
N ALA A 183 -9.22 11.13 -21.46
CA ALA A 183 -8.92 12.15 -20.47
C ALA A 183 -9.39 11.69 -19.08
N ASN A 184 -8.72 12.12 -18.01
CA ASN A 184 -9.13 11.91 -16.61
C ASN A 184 -9.08 13.25 -15.87
N CYS A 185 -10.23 13.75 -15.41
CA CYS A 185 -10.35 15.07 -14.79
C CYS A 185 -10.31 15.03 -13.24
N VAL A 186 -9.65 16.00 -12.61
CA VAL A 186 -9.64 16.14 -11.14
C VAL A 186 -11.02 16.68 -10.69
N PRO A 187 -11.76 15.94 -9.83
CA PRO A 187 -13.17 16.26 -9.57
C PRO A 187 -13.34 17.45 -8.62
N LEU A 188 -13.62 18.62 -9.22
CA LEU A 188 -13.90 19.91 -8.56
C LEU A 188 -14.94 19.90 -7.42
N LYS A 189 -15.79 18.87 -7.35
CA LYS A 189 -16.80 18.71 -6.31
C LYS A 189 -17.10 17.24 -6.09
N ASN A 190 -16.69 16.74 -4.93
CA ASN A 190 -17.04 15.41 -4.46
C ASN A 190 -18.56 15.20 -4.38
N THR A 191 -19.02 14.09 -4.96
CA THR A 191 -20.42 13.66 -4.98
C THR A 191 -20.69 12.66 -3.85
N TYR A 192 -21.14 13.18 -2.70
CA TYR A 192 -21.42 12.36 -1.53
C TYR A 192 -22.58 11.38 -1.77
N SER A 193 -22.26 10.09 -1.84
CA SER A 193 -23.25 9.00 -2.01
C SER A 193 -24.07 8.79 -0.73
N ALA A 194 -25.20 8.07 -0.84
CA ALA A 194 -25.94 7.63 0.34
C ALA A 194 -25.08 6.74 1.26
N ASN A 195 -24.23 5.89 0.67
CA ASN A 195 -23.30 5.02 1.41
C ASN A 195 -22.32 5.82 2.27
N PHE A 196 -21.82 6.96 1.78
CA PHE A 196 -20.99 7.89 2.56
C PHE A 196 -21.74 8.43 3.77
N TRP A 197 -22.95 9.00 3.59
CA TRP A 197 -23.69 9.58 4.70
C TRP A 197 -24.10 8.56 5.76
N ILE A 198 -24.49 7.34 5.35
CA ILE A 198 -24.77 6.24 6.26
C ILE A 198 -23.50 5.86 7.06
N PHE A 199 -22.34 5.75 6.39
CA PHE A 199 -21.07 5.45 7.05
C PHE A 199 -20.63 6.56 8.02
N ILE A 200 -20.77 7.84 7.66
CA ILE A 200 -20.45 8.97 8.53
C ILE A 200 -21.35 9.00 9.76
N CYS A 201 -22.66 8.75 9.63
CA CYS A 201 -23.57 8.63 10.77
C CYS A 201 -23.20 7.45 11.69
N PHE A 202 -22.83 6.30 11.12
CA PHE A 202 -22.31 5.14 11.86
C PHE A 202 -21.02 5.47 12.63
N LEU A 203 -20.05 6.11 11.96
CA LEU A 203 -18.77 6.47 12.57
C LEU A 203 -18.95 7.54 13.66
N ALA A 204 -19.78 8.55 13.41
CA ALA A 204 -20.10 9.60 14.39
C ALA A 204 -20.74 9.02 15.66
N PHE A 205 -21.66 8.05 15.53
CA PHE A 205 -22.23 7.34 16.67
C PHE A 205 -21.15 6.66 17.54
N PHE A 206 -20.21 5.92 16.92
CA PHE A 206 -19.13 5.27 17.66
C PHE A 206 -18.11 6.25 18.26
N VAL A 207 -17.83 7.37 17.59
CA VAL A 207 -16.97 8.44 18.13
C VAL A 207 -17.63 9.15 19.31
N ILE A 208 -18.92 9.48 19.22
CA ILE A 208 -19.68 10.10 20.32
C ILE A 208 -19.77 9.14 21.52
N TRP A 209 -20.04 7.85 21.29
CA TRP A 209 -19.96 6.82 22.33
C TRP A 209 -18.57 6.80 22.97
N ALA A 210 -17.50 6.69 22.18
CA ALA A 210 -16.14 6.62 22.70
C ALA A 210 -15.74 7.86 23.52
N ILE A 211 -16.15 9.06 23.11
CA ILE A 211 -15.94 10.30 23.87
C ILE A 211 -16.71 10.26 25.20
N ALA A 212 -18.01 9.93 25.18
CA ALA A 212 -18.83 9.87 26.39
C ALA A 212 -18.37 8.77 27.36
N ALA A 213 -17.93 7.62 26.84
CA ALA A 213 -17.32 6.54 27.61
C ALA A 213 -15.98 6.98 28.23
N THR A 214 -15.12 7.66 27.47
CA THR A 214 -13.83 8.19 27.95
C THR A 214 -14.01 9.20 29.08
N PHE A 215 -14.93 10.15 28.94
CA PHE A 215 -15.24 11.12 29.99
C PHE A 215 -15.79 10.43 31.26
N THR A 216 -16.72 9.48 31.09
CA THR A 216 -17.31 8.73 32.21
C THR A 216 -16.27 7.89 32.94
N ASP A 217 -15.38 7.21 32.20
CA ASP A 217 -14.28 6.39 32.73
C ASP A 217 -13.27 7.23 33.53
N TYR A 218 -12.88 8.40 33.00
CA TYR A 218 -12.00 9.35 33.67
C TYR A 218 -12.60 9.92 34.96
N VAL A 219 -13.89 10.30 34.94
CA VAL A 219 -14.62 10.77 36.14
C VAL A 219 -14.75 9.65 37.18
N ILE A 220 -14.95 8.41 36.74
CA ILE A 220 -14.98 7.21 37.59
C ILE A 220 -13.62 6.99 38.27
N ASP A 221 -12.53 6.94 37.51
CA ASP A 221 -11.18 6.71 38.03
C ASP A 221 -10.71 7.85 38.95
N THR A 222 -11.11 9.10 38.65
CA THR A 222 -10.72 10.26 39.45
C THR A 222 -11.51 10.37 40.76
N TYR A 223 -12.84 10.26 40.73
CA TYR A 223 -13.71 10.63 41.85
C TYR A 223 -14.45 9.46 42.52
N TYR A 224 -14.56 8.29 41.85
CA TYR A 224 -15.43 7.18 42.29
C TYR A 224 -14.69 5.83 42.26
N LYS A 225 -13.47 5.81 42.81
CA LYS A 225 -12.71 4.57 43.02
C LYS A 225 -13.53 3.54 43.82
N ASP A 226 -13.27 2.27 43.53
CA ASP A 226 -13.88 1.09 44.14
C ASP A 226 -15.41 0.89 43.94
N ARG A 227 -16.10 1.71 43.13
CA ARG A 227 -17.50 1.46 42.76
C ARG A 227 -17.63 0.27 41.79
N VAL A 228 -18.55 -0.66 42.09
CA VAL A 228 -18.85 -1.81 41.22
C VAL A 228 -20.02 -1.49 40.28
N TYR A 229 -19.73 -1.44 38.98
CA TYR A 229 -20.72 -1.13 37.95
C TYR A 229 -21.48 -2.36 37.42
N GLY A 230 -22.76 -2.17 37.06
CA GLY A 230 -23.59 -3.16 36.37
C GLY A 230 -23.14 -3.42 34.92
N THR A 231 -23.64 -4.50 34.33
CA THR A 231 -23.17 -5.00 33.01
C THR A 231 -23.28 -3.97 31.89
N GLY A 232 -24.37 -3.19 31.82
CA GLY A 232 -24.53 -2.16 30.78
C GLY A 232 -23.46 -1.07 30.83
N MET A 233 -23.11 -0.59 32.03
CA MET A 233 -22.02 0.37 32.21
C MET A 233 -20.65 -0.25 31.86
N LYS A 234 -20.41 -1.51 32.23
CA LYS A 234 -19.19 -2.24 31.81
C LYS A 234 -19.08 -2.38 30.29
N VAL A 235 -20.19 -2.62 29.59
CA VAL A 235 -20.26 -2.63 28.11
C VAL A 235 -19.96 -1.23 27.55
N PHE A 236 -20.59 -0.19 28.09
CA PHE A 236 -20.37 1.20 27.67
C PHE A 236 -18.89 1.61 27.77
N LEU A 237 -18.25 1.33 28.91
CA LEU A 237 -16.85 1.63 29.19
C LEU A 237 -15.84 0.80 28.35
N THR A 238 -16.26 -0.22 27.59
CA THR A 238 -15.33 -0.93 26.68
C THR A 238 -14.79 -0.03 25.55
N TYR A 239 -15.50 1.06 25.23
CA TYR A 239 -15.12 2.06 24.23
C TYR A 239 -14.33 3.26 24.80
N SER A 240 -13.98 3.25 26.09
CA SER A 240 -13.15 4.32 26.69
C SER A 240 -11.74 4.34 26.08
N ILE A 241 -11.39 5.46 25.42
CA ILE A 241 -10.08 5.72 24.83
C ILE A 241 -9.03 5.92 25.94
N TYR A 242 -9.41 6.36 27.14
CA TYR A 242 -8.51 6.48 28.30
C TYR A 242 -7.96 5.09 28.70
N THR A 243 -8.84 4.17 29.09
CA THR A 243 -8.42 2.82 29.52
C THR A 243 -8.05 1.90 28.34
N ASN A 244 -8.50 2.15 27.10
CA ASN A 244 -8.00 1.44 25.91
C ASN A 244 -6.60 1.94 25.53
N GLY A 245 -6.40 3.25 25.47
CA GLY A 245 -5.13 3.89 25.13
C GLY A 245 -4.02 3.57 26.13
N ALA A 246 -4.30 3.64 27.43
CA ALA A 246 -3.37 3.19 28.47
C ALA A 246 -2.98 1.70 28.30
N GLY A 247 -3.91 0.84 27.89
CA GLY A 247 -3.66 -0.56 27.59
C GLY A 247 -2.89 -0.83 26.29
N LEU A 248 -2.91 0.09 25.33
CA LEU A 248 -2.14 0.04 24.09
C LEU A 248 -0.73 0.62 24.27
N MET A 249 -0.61 1.74 24.99
CA MET A 249 0.65 2.45 25.24
C MET A 249 1.44 1.91 26.45
N ASP A 250 0.93 0.91 27.15
CA ASP A 250 1.60 0.22 28.25
C ASP A 250 2.96 -0.37 27.83
N VAL A 251 4.02 0.11 28.49
CA VAL A 251 5.42 -0.32 28.33
C VAL A 251 5.95 -1.08 29.55
N SER A 252 5.08 -1.55 30.45
CA SER A 252 5.48 -2.25 31.68
C SER A 252 6.25 -3.56 31.42
N PRO A 253 7.04 -4.08 32.40
CA PRO A 253 7.84 -5.27 32.20
C PRO A 253 7.03 -6.51 31.79
N TYR A 254 7.43 -7.12 30.67
CA TYR A 254 6.76 -8.29 30.09
C TYR A 254 6.49 -9.42 31.10
N LYS A 255 5.26 -9.94 31.07
CA LYS A 255 4.85 -11.14 31.82
C LYS A 255 5.78 -12.33 31.52
N LYS A 256 6.07 -13.17 32.53
CA LYS A 256 7.11 -14.22 32.45
C LYS A 256 6.87 -15.19 31.27
N GLY A 257 7.88 -15.32 30.42
CA GLY A 257 7.83 -16.13 29.20
C GLY A 257 6.95 -15.53 28.09
N THR A 258 6.76 -14.22 27.99
CA THR A 258 6.38 -13.62 26.71
C THR A 258 7.60 -13.65 25.78
N ILE A 259 7.40 -13.95 24.50
CA ILE A 259 8.45 -13.80 23.48
C ILE A 259 8.48 -12.31 23.10
N LYS A 260 9.37 -11.55 23.75
CA LYS A 260 9.42 -10.09 23.71
C LYS A 260 9.69 -9.55 22.29
N SER A 261 10.72 -10.08 21.65
CA SER A 261 11.20 -9.73 20.31
C SER A 261 10.15 -9.81 19.19
N LEU A 262 9.01 -10.48 19.40
CA LEU A 262 7.90 -10.44 18.44
C LEU A 262 7.37 -9.01 18.22
N ALA A 263 7.49 -8.13 19.21
CA ALA A 263 7.02 -6.76 19.12
C ALA A 263 7.88 -5.92 18.14
N SER A 264 9.20 -6.04 18.23
CA SER A 264 10.12 -5.33 17.33
C SER A 264 10.08 -5.91 15.90
N ILE A 265 10.05 -7.24 15.75
CA ILE A 265 9.98 -7.88 14.43
C ILE A 265 8.74 -7.43 13.67
N ARG A 266 7.56 -7.41 14.31
CA ARG A 266 6.33 -6.93 13.69
C ARG A 266 6.44 -5.50 13.19
N PHE A 267 6.98 -4.59 14.01
CA PHE A 267 7.11 -3.19 13.59
C PHE A 267 8.10 -3.05 12.43
N ILE A 268 9.27 -3.66 12.52
CA ILE A 268 10.29 -3.60 11.46
C ILE A 268 9.73 -4.19 10.16
N SER A 269 9.11 -5.38 10.20
CA SER A 269 8.40 -5.95 9.04
C SER A 269 7.28 -5.05 8.53
N MET A 270 6.52 -4.36 9.39
CA MET A 270 5.49 -3.42 8.96
C MET A 270 6.08 -2.21 8.23
N THR A 271 7.18 -1.62 8.71
CA THR A 271 7.86 -0.53 7.98
C THR A 271 8.39 -0.98 6.61
N TRP A 272 8.73 -2.26 6.48
CA TRP A 272 9.17 -2.85 5.23
C TRP A 272 8.01 -3.16 4.27
N VAL A 273 6.84 -3.57 4.78
CA VAL A 273 5.59 -3.64 4.00
C VAL A 273 5.23 -2.26 3.44
N VAL A 274 5.27 -1.21 4.26
CA VAL A 274 5.01 0.16 3.80
C VAL A 274 6.01 0.57 2.71
N ALA A 275 7.30 0.31 2.88
CA ALA A 275 8.30 0.60 1.86
C ALA A 275 8.00 -0.10 0.51
N GLY A 276 7.57 -1.36 0.56
CA GLY A 276 7.20 -2.13 -0.64
C GLY A 276 5.96 -1.60 -1.35
N HIS A 277 4.89 -1.25 -0.62
CA HIS A 277 3.67 -0.71 -1.24
C HIS A 277 3.84 0.74 -1.72
N VAL A 278 4.59 1.58 -0.99
CA VAL A 278 4.96 2.93 -1.45
C VAL A 278 5.78 2.86 -2.75
N LEU A 279 6.64 1.86 -2.90
CA LEU A 279 7.32 1.60 -4.16
C LEU A 279 6.36 1.18 -5.28
N MET A 280 5.38 0.30 -5.02
CA MET A 280 4.42 -0.15 -6.05
C MET A 280 3.63 1.00 -6.67
N ASP A 281 3.11 1.93 -5.86
CA ASP A 281 2.39 3.10 -6.40
C ASP A 281 3.33 4.01 -7.21
N ILE A 282 4.55 4.24 -6.71
CA ILE A 282 5.53 5.14 -7.33
C ILE A 282 6.17 4.53 -8.61
N MET A 283 5.93 3.27 -8.94
CA MET A 283 6.24 2.72 -10.28
C MET A 283 5.40 3.37 -11.40
N VAL A 284 4.37 4.16 -11.08
CA VAL A 284 3.53 4.92 -12.02
C VAL A 284 3.94 6.42 -12.06
N SER A 285 5.16 6.76 -11.65
CA SER A 285 5.67 8.13 -11.56
C SER A 285 5.73 8.89 -12.90
N ASP A 286 5.90 10.21 -12.81
CA ASP A 286 6.10 11.11 -13.96
C ASP A 286 7.28 10.74 -14.88
N THR A 287 8.38 10.24 -14.34
CA THR A 287 9.60 9.81 -15.06
C THR A 287 9.69 8.30 -15.21
N LEU A 288 10.02 7.80 -16.40
CA LEU A 288 10.15 6.37 -16.67
C LEU A 288 11.60 5.84 -16.54
N LYS A 289 12.63 6.62 -16.92
CA LYS A 289 14.03 6.15 -16.85
C LYS A 289 14.50 5.82 -15.42
N PRO A 290 14.26 6.66 -14.38
CA PRO A 290 14.70 6.33 -13.03
C PRO A 290 13.99 5.06 -12.49
N VAL A 291 12.76 4.79 -12.94
CA VAL A 291 12.03 3.55 -12.64
C VAL A 291 12.63 2.35 -13.39
N MET A 292 13.04 2.49 -14.66
CA MET A 292 13.76 1.45 -15.41
C MET A 292 15.17 1.16 -14.86
N GLU A 293 15.79 2.11 -14.17
CA GLU A 293 17.13 1.98 -13.58
C GLU A 293 17.11 1.65 -12.07
N ILE A 294 15.93 1.52 -11.47
CA ILE A 294 15.73 1.43 -10.01
C ILE A 294 16.45 0.25 -9.33
N TRP A 295 16.71 -0.82 -10.08
CA TRP A 295 17.43 -2.02 -9.66
C TRP A 295 18.96 -1.90 -9.77
N ASN A 296 19.52 -0.83 -10.35
CA ASN A 296 20.97 -0.64 -10.48
C ASN A 296 21.70 -0.55 -9.11
N PRO A 297 21.20 0.16 -8.09
CA PRO A 297 21.85 0.18 -6.78
C PRO A 297 21.62 -1.14 -6.03
N PHE A 298 22.68 -1.81 -5.57
CA PHE A 298 22.59 -3.08 -4.84
C PHE A 298 21.57 -3.06 -3.69
N LEU A 299 21.56 -1.98 -2.91
CA LEU A 299 20.67 -1.82 -1.75
C LEU A 299 19.19 -1.59 -2.15
N SER A 300 18.87 -1.24 -3.40
CA SER A 300 17.47 -1.14 -3.87
C SER A 300 16.73 -2.47 -3.77
N THR A 301 17.45 -3.59 -3.95
CA THR A 301 16.86 -4.93 -3.86
C THR A 301 16.25 -5.21 -2.48
N THR A 302 16.66 -4.50 -1.43
CA THR A 302 15.99 -4.54 -0.11
C THR A 302 14.49 -4.23 -0.22
N ILE A 303 14.09 -3.22 -0.98
CA ILE A 303 12.69 -2.76 -1.05
C ILE A 303 11.96 -3.39 -2.25
N ILE A 304 12.64 -3.60 -3.38
CA ILE A 304 12.10 -4.35 -4.54
C ILE A 304 11.67 -5.77 -4.15
N ASN A 305 12.40 -6.40 -3.22
CA ASN A 305 12.15 -7.77 -2.76
C ASN A 305 11.50 -7.82 -1.36
N ALA A 306 10.70 -6.80 -1.01
CA ALA A 306 10.09 -6.64 0.31
C ALA A 306 9.09 -7.74 0.72
N PHE A 307 8.75 -8.68 -0.17
CA PHE A 307 7.80 -9.77 0.05
C PHE A 307 8.13 -10.67 1.24
N PHE A 308 9.41 -10.78 1.63
CA PHE A 308 9.82 -11.54 2.81
C PHE A 308 9.34 -10.91 4.14
N SER A 309 8.92 -9.64 4.14
CA SER A 309 8.24 -9.02 5.29
C SER A 309 6.99 -9.81 5.69
N VAL A 310 6.23 -10.31 4.71
CA VAL A 310 5.01 -11.10 4.91
C VAL A 310 5.33 -12.55 5.30
N ASP A 311 6.38 -13.14 4.73
CA ASP A 311 6.89 -14.45 5.18
C ASP A 311 7.34 -14.39 6.65
N THR A 312 7.94 -13.29 7.10
CA THR A 312 8.21 -13.04 8.53
C THR A 312 6.93 -13.06 9.37
N PHE A 313 5.85 -12.39 8.94
CA PHE A 313 4.57 -12.41 9.67
C PHE A 313 3.98 -13.83 9.75
N PHE A 314 4.04 -14.64 8.67
CA PHE A 314 3.63 -16.05 8.71
C PHE A 314 4.44 -16.87 9.73
N VAL A 315 5.77 -16.69 9.81
CA VAL A 315 6.60 -17.32 10.85
C VAL A 315 6.12 -16.92 12.25
N LEU A 316 5.85 -15.63 12.49
CA LEU A 316 5.40 -15.16 13.80
C LEU A 316 4.02 -15.73 14.19
N SER A 317 3.09 -15.84 13.23
CA SER A 317 1.79 -16.48 13.45
C SER A 317 1.95 -17.95 13.84
N GLY A 318 2.73 -18.73 13.10
CA GLY A 318 3.01 -20.14 13.41
C GLY A 318 3.63 -20.31 14.81
N ILE A 319 4.62 -19.47 15.14
CA ILE A 319 5.24 -19.43 16.47
C ILE A 319 4.18 -19.20 17.55
N LEU A 320 3.35 -18.17 17.40
CA LEU A 320 2.36 -17.80 18.42
C LEU A 320 1.29 -18.86 18.65
N VAL A 321 0.74 -19.44 17.59
CA VAL A 321 -0.31 -20.47 17.68
C VAL A 321 0.18 -21.69 18.44
N SER A 322 1.34 -22.22 18.03
CA SER A 322 1.97 -23.38 18.66
C SER A 322 2.45 -23.07 20.08
N TYR A 323 3.16 -21.94 20.27
CA TYR A 323 3.70 -21.56 21.58
C TYR A 323 2.62 -21.36 22.64
N LEU A 324 1.54 -20.63 22.32
CA LEU A 324 0.47 -20.35 23.29
C LEU A 324 -0.29 -21.61 23.70
N PHE A 325 -0.50 -22.56 22.77
CA PHE A 325 -1.13 -23.84 23.06
C PHE A 325 -0.23 -24.75 23.93
N PHE A 326 1.01 -24.98 23.52
CA PHE A 326 1.88 -25.93 24.24
C PHE A 326 2.43 -25.37 25.56
N LYS A 327 2.65 -24.05 25.68
CA LYS A 327 3.12 -23.42 26.93
C LYS A 327 2.16 -23.64 28.10
N VAL A 328 0.85 -23.69 27.85
CA VAL A 328 -0.15 -23.91 28.91
C VAL A 328 -0.33 -25.38 29.30
N ARG A 329 0.37 -26.31 28.62
CA ARG A 329 0.37 -27.76 28.88
C ARG A 329 -1.05 -28.32 29.07
N PRO A 330 -1.89 -28.29 28.03
CA PRO A 330 -3.30 -28.67 28.11
C PRO A 330 -3.46 -30.14 28.50
N SER A 331 -4.52 -30.46 29.23
CA SER A 331 -4.88 -31.84 29.58
C SER A 331 -5.59 -32.54 28.43
N ALA A 332 -5.57 -33.88 28.39
CA ALA A 332 -6.29 -34.66 27.38
C ALA A 332 -7.80 -34.34 27.35
N ALA A 333 -8.41 -34.02 28.50
CA ALA A 333 -9.80 -33.60 28.58
C ALA A 333 -10.06 -32.21 27.95
N TYR A 334 -9.09 -31.29 28.03
CA TYR A 334 -9.16 -30.00 27.35
C TYR A 334 -9.02 -30.17 25.82
N VAL A 335 -8.04 -30.96 25.36
CA VAL A 335 -7.78 -31.23 23.94
C VAL A 335 -8.96 -31.97 23.27
N ARG A 336 -9.66 -32.84 24.00
CA ARG A 336 -10.85 -33.59 23.52
C ARG A 336 -12.16 -32.79 23.55
N ASN A 337 -12.21 -31.60 24.16
CA ASN A 337 -13.45 -30.83 24.27
C ASN A 337 -13.69 -30.02 22.96
N PRO A 338 -14.79 -30.25 22.21
CA PRO A 338 -15.03 -29.54 20.96
C PRO A 338 -15.19 -28.02 21.16
N MET A 339 -15.69 -27.57 22.31
CA MET A 339 -15.86 -26.14 22.60
C MET A 339 -14.54 -25.38 22.70
N VAL A 340 -13.42 -26.08 23.00
CA VAL A 340 -12.08 -25.48 22.95
C VAL A 340 -11.69 -25.10 21.53
N TRP A 341 -12.03 -25.95 20.55
CA TRP A 341 -11.73 -25.70 19.13
C TRP A 341 -12.69 -24.71 18.48
N VAL A 342 -13.97 -24.71 18.89
CA VAL A 342 -14.92 -23.65 18.51
C VAL A 342 -14.42 -22.29 19.03
N MET A 343 -14.09 -22.18 20.32
CA MET A 343 -13.55 -20.93 20.89
C MET A 343 -12.20 -20.54 20.28
N HIS A 344 -11.35 -21.50 19.92
CA HIS A 344 -10.09 -21.22 19.21
C HIS A 344 -10.31 -20.45 17.91
N TYR A 345 -11.33 -20.77 17.11
CA TYR A 345 -11.69 -20.01 15.91
C TYR A 345 -12.38 -18.68 16.24
N VAL A 346 -13.38 -18.69 17.14
CA VAL A 346 -14.13 -17.48 17.54
C VAL A 346 -13.21 -16.38 18.07
N HIS A 347 -12.26 -16.72 18.96
CA HIS A 347 -11.28 -15.78 19.53
C HIS A 347 -10.34 -15.11 18.52
N ARG A 348 -10.19 -15.69 17.32
CA ARG A 348 -9.42 -15.05 16.24
C ARG A 348 -10.31 -14.29 15.28
N TYR A 349 -11.47 -14.85 14.92
CA TYR A 349 -12.42 -14.23 14.02
C TYR A 349 -12.98 -12.92 14.61
N LEU A 350 -13.44 -12.92 15.88
CA LEU A 350 -13.94 -11.71 16.54
C LEU A 350 -12.85 -10.66 16.79
N ARG A 351 -11.57 -11.05 16.81
CA ARG A 351 -10.46 -10.10 16.89
C ARG A 351 -10.14 -9.44 15.55
N LEU A 352 -10.06 -10.23 14.48
CA LEU A 352 -9.59 -9.75 13.17
C LEU A 352 -10.73 -9.12 12.36
N THR A 353 -11.88 -9.80 12.25
CA THR A 353 -12.91 -9.46 11.27
C THR A 353 -13.54 -8.06 11.47
N PRO A 354 -13.90 -7.61 12.68
CA PRO A 354 -14.54 -6.30 12.84
C PRO A 354 -13.69 -5.11 12.35
N PRO A 355 -12.42 -4.91 12.76
CA PRO A 355 -11.65 -3.76 12.32
C PRO A 355 -11.29 -3.78 10.83
N ILE A 356 -11.15 -4.93 10.16
CA ILE A 356 -10.96 -4.98 8.70
C ILE A 356 -12.27 -4.75 7.93
N MET A 357 -13.40 -5.33 8.36
CA MET A 357 -14.67 -5.16 7.64
C MET A 357 -15.23 -3.74 7.74
N VAL A 358 -15.09 -3.09 8.90
CA VAL A 358 -15.41 -1.65 9.02
C VAL A 358 -14.44 -0.80 8.19
N PHE A 359 -13.17 -1.21 8.03
CA PHE A 359 -12.22 -0.47 7.20
C PHE A 359 -12.47 -0.65 5.69
N ILE A 360 -12.95 -1.81 5.25
CA ILE A 360 -13.41 -2.00 3.87
C ILE A 360 -14.61 -1.09 3.57
N TRP A 361 -15.52 -0.88 4.53
CA TRP A 361 -16.61 0.07 4.35
C TRP A 361 -16.12 1.53 4.34
N PHE A 362 -15.19 1.90 5.22
CA PHE A 362 -14.48 3.19 5.19
C PHE A 362 -13.79 3.43 3.84
N TYR A 363 -13.06 2.43 3.32
CA TYR A 363 -12.38 2.48 2.03
C TYR A 363 -13.35 2.75 0.87
N VAL A 364 -14.48 2.04 0.81
CA VAL A 364 -15.54 2.28 -0.19
C VAL A 364 -16.23 3.63 -0.01
N ALA A 365 -16.41 4.10 1.21
CA ALA A 365 -17.11 5.36 1.51
C ALA A 365 -16.24 6.62 1.28
N ILE A 366 -14.92 6.52 1.45
CA ILE A 366 -14.01 7.67 1.52
C ILE A 366 -13.07 7.78 0.31
N THR A 367 -12.62 6.68 -0.29
CA THR A 367 -11.78 6.72 -1.51
C THR A 367 -12.42 7.49 -2.69
N PRO A 368 -13.75 7.44 -2.94
CA PRO A 368 -14.38 8.25 -3.99
C PRO A 368 -14.25 9.77 -3.80
N LEU A 369 -13.80 10.22 -2.62
CA LEU A 369 -13.65 11.62 -2.23
C LEU A 369 -12.19 12.08 -2.22
N ILE A 370 -11.25 11.14 -2.41
CA ILE A 370 -9.81 11.36 -2.46
C ILE A 370 -9.39 11.10 -3.90
N ASN A 371 -9.31 12.19 -4.66
CA ASN A 371 -8.93 12.16 -6.07
C ASN A 371 -7.99 13.36 -6.28
N GLY A 372 -6.68 13.14 -6.17
CA GLY A 372 -5.69 14.18 -6.41
C GLY A 372 -5.24 14.24 -7.87
N PRO A 373 -4.38 15.21 -8.22
CA PRO A 373 -3.68 15.23 -9.51
C PRO A 373 -2.90 13.93 -9.77
N TRP A 374 -2.34 13.31 -8.72
CA TRP A 374 -1.68 12.01 -8.79
C TRP A 374 -2.59 10.90 -9.30
N ALA A 375 -3.70 10.58 -8.64
CA ALA A 375 -4.56 9.46 -9.04
C ALA A 375 -5.14 9.60 -10.46
N GLN A 376 -5.36 10.83 -10.95
CA GLN A 376 -5.80 11.05 -12.33
C GLN A 376 -4.66 10.92 -13.35
N SER A 377 -3.44 11.33 -13.01
CA SER A 377 -2.24 11.05 -13.83
C SER A 377 -1.96 9.54 -13.94
N ALA A 378 -2.30 8.77 -12.89
CA ALA A 378 -2.34 7.31 -12.87
C ALA A 378 -3.61 6.73 -13.53
N THR A 379 -4.15 7.41 -14.56
CA THR A 379 -5.31 7.03 -15.40
C THR A 379 -6.56 6.60 -14.60
N GLY A 380 -6.83 7.25 -13.45
CA GLY A 380 -7.96 6.90 -12.60
C GLY A 380 -7.93 5.46 -12.07
N MET A 381 -6.75 4.80 -12.08
CA MET A 381 -6.62 3.41 -11.67
C MET A 381 -6.88 3.27 -10.16
N GLN A 382 -6.32 4.18 -9.36
CA GLN A 382 -6.55 4.27 -7.92
C GLN A 382 -7.99 4.68 -7.60
N THR A 383 -8.56 5.67 -8.33
CA THR A 383 -9.96 6.11 -8.16
C THR A 383 -10.97 5.02 -8.53
N SER A 384 -10.54 3.95 -9.21
CA SER A 384 -11.34 2.76 -9.50
C SER A 384 -11.07 1.57 -8.58
N ALA A 385 -10.01 1.59 -7.77
CA ALA A 385 -9.55 0.45 -6.97
C ALA A 385 -10.49 0.08 -5.81
N TYR A 386 -11.48 0.91 -5.48
CA TYR A 386 -12.53 0.58 -4.49
C TYR A 386 -13.72 -0.17 -5.10
N LYS A 387 -13.97 -0.04 -6.41
CA LYS A 387 -15.18 -0.56 -7.09
C LYS A 387 -15.40 -2.07 -6.91
N PRO A 388 -14.37 -2.94 -6.92
CA PRO A 388 -14.56 -4.37 -6.62
C PRO A 388 -15.13 -4.64 -5.23
N CYS A 389 -14.86 -3.78 -4.24
CA CYS A 389 -15.38 -3.95 -2.88
C CYS A 389 -16.89 -3.78 -2.78
N GLU A 390 -17.53 -2.97 -3.62
CA GLU A 390 -19.00 -2.78 -3.59
C GLU A 390 -19.75 -4.10 -3.81
N LYS A 391 -19.17 -5.01 -4.61
CA LYS A 391 -19.73 -6.32 -4.97
C LYS A 391 -19.11 -7.51 -4.22
N TYR A 392 -17.82 -7.44 -3.91
CA TYR A 392 -17.03 -8.60 -3.43
C TYR A 392 -16.48 -8.45 -2.00
N TRP A 393 -16.92 -7.45 -1.23
CA TRP A 393 -16.53 -7.28 0.20
C TRP A 393 -16.69 -8.56 1.04
N TRP A 394 -17.71 -9.37 0.76
CA TRP A 394 -18.03 -10.60 1.49
C TRP A 394 -16.98 -11.71 1.33
N HIS A 395 -16.14 -11.66 0.27
CA HIS A 395 -14.99 -12.56 0.14
C HIS A 395 -13.98 -12.37 1.30
N ASN A 396 -13.83 -11.14 1.79
CA ASN A 396 -12.96 -10.82 2.94
C ASN A 396 -13.59 -11.26 4.27
N LEU A 397 -14.92 -11.15 4.42
CA LEU A 397 -15.65 -11.61 5.61
C LEU A 397 -15.45 -13.10 5.88
N LEU A 398 -15.33 -13.89 4.82
CA LEU A 398 -15.11 -15.34 4.85
C LEU A 398 -13.63 -15.74 4.73
N TYR A 399 -12.70 -14.79 4.53
CA TYR A 399 -11.27 -15.04 4.29
C TYR A 399 -11.00 -15.99 3.11
N ILE A 400 -11.67 -15.76 1.97
CA ILE A 400 -11.56 -16.57 0.74
C ILE A 400 -11.21 -15.75 -0.51
N ASN A 401 -10.97 -14.44 -0.39
CA ASN A 401 -10.70 -13.54 -1.52
C ASN A 401 -9.51 -14.00 -2.37
N ASN A 402 -8.45 -14.52 -1.75
CA ASN A 402 -7.27 -15.07 -2.44
C ASN A 402 -7.54 -16.36 -3.25
N PHE A 403 -8.76 -16.91 -3.26
CA PHE A 403 -9.14 -18.02 -4.16
C PHE A 403 -9.76 -17.54 -5.48
N PHE A 404 -10.17 -16.28 -5.58
CA PHE A 404 -10.72 -15.68 -6.79
C PHE A 404 -9.64 -14.95 -7.60
N ASN A 405 -9.96 -14.59 -8.85
CA ASN A 405 -9.04 -13.85 -9.72
C ASN A 405 -8.83 -12.42 -9.21
N MET A 406 -7.68 -11.82 -9.52
CA MET A 406 -7.32 -10.48 -9.02
C MET A 406 -8.33 -9.37 -9.35
N THR A 407 -9.11 -9.49 -10.44
CA THR A 407 -10.20 -8.54 -10.78
C THR A 407 -11.38 -8.54 -9.80
N GLN A 408 -11.47 -9.55 -8.92
CA GLN A 408 -12.50 -9.67 -7.87
C GLN A 408 -11.93 -9.42 -6.47
N ASN A 409 -10.65 -9.06 -6.33
CA ASN A 409 -10.04 -8.77 -5.04
C ASN A 409 -10.52 -7.40 -4.50
N CYS A 410 -11.30 -7.44 -3.43
CA CYS A 410 -11.61 -6.26 -2.64
C CYS A 410 -10.46 -5.94 -1.66
N TYR A 411 -9.89 -4.74 -1.77
CA TYR A 411 -8.82 -4.19 -0.93
C TYR A 411 -7.56 -5.08 -0.90
N GLY A 412 -6.73 -4.96 -1.95
CA GLY A 412 -5.73 -5.95 -2.33
C GLY A 412 -4.87 -6.56 -1.21
N ILE A 413 -4.46 -5.78 -0.20
CA ILE A 413 -3.63 -6.25 0.91
C ILE A 413 -4.27 -7.33 1.80
N THR A 414 -5.57 -7.62 1.70
CA THR A 414 -6.24 -8.63 2.53
C THR A 414 -5.84 -10.07 2.20
N TRP A 415 -5.23 -10.34 1.04
CA TRP A 415 -4.78 -11.70 0.66
C TRP A 415 -3.92 -12.36 1.77
N TYR A 416 -3.09 -11.57 2.46
CA TYR A 416 -2.24 -12.04 3.56
C TYR A 416 -3.11 -12.53 4.74
N LEU A 417 -4.12 -11.75 5.12
CA LEU A 417 -5.03 -12.10 6.20
C LEU A 417 -5.87 -13.34 5.85
N ALA A 418 -6.21 -13.53 4.57
CA ALA A 418 -6.89 -14.72 4.09
C ALA A 418 -6.00 -15.98 4.26
N VAL A 419 -4.77 -15.96 3.76
CA VAL A 419 -3.81 -17.06 3.93
C VAL A 419 -3.52 -17.33 5.43
N ASP A 420 -3.31 -16.29 6.21
CA ASP A 420 -3.00 -16.39 7.64
C ASP A 420 -4.18 -16.96 8.46
N MET A 421 -5.43 -16.69 8.05
CA MET A 421 -6.62 -17.31 8.62
C MET A 421 -6.80 -18.76 8.14
N GLN A 422 -6.57 -19.05 6.86
CA GLN A 422 -6.63 -20.41 6.30
C GLN A 422 -5.63 -21.35 6.99
N LEU A 423 -4.38 -20.90 7.19
CA LEU A 423 -3.35 -21.65 7.91
C LEU A 423 -3.66 -21.82 9.40
N TYR A 424 -4.41 -20.88 10.01
CA TYR A 424 -4.93 -21.02 11.36
C TYR A 424 -6.08 -22.04 11.47
N VAL A 425 -6.99 -22.08 10.48
CA VAL A 425 -8.09 -23.07 10.43
C VAL A 425 -7.56 -24.51 10.36
N VAL A 426 -6.43 -24.75 9.69
CA VAL A 426 -5.80 -26.09 9.66
C VAL A 426 -4.91 -26.35 10.90
N ALA A 427 -4.53 -25.32 11.66
CA ALA A 427 -3.57 -25.44 12.76
C ALA A 427 -3.95 -26.47 13.85
N PRO A 428 -5.23 -26.66 14.24
CA PRO A 428 -5.64 -27.73 15.15
C PRO A 428 -5.21 -29.14 14.75
N VAL A 429 -5.10 -29.45 13.45
CA VAL A 429 -4.59 -30.75 12.97
C VAL A 429 -3.15 -30.95 13.44
N PHE A 430 -2.29 -29.94 13.20
CA PHE A 430 -0.91 -29.95 13.67
C PHE A 430 -0.81 -29.94 15.20
N LEU A 431 -1.64 -29.13 15.89
CA LEU A 431 -1.64 -29.04 17.36
C LEU A 431 -1.99 -30.38 18.02
N ILE A 432 -3.01 -31.09 17.50
CA ILE A 432 -3.42 -32.40 18.02
C ILE A 432 -2.35 -33.45 17.74
N ILE A 433 -1.76 -33.47 16.53
CA ILE A 433 -0.75 -34.47 16.19
C ILE A 433 0.55 -34.25 16.96
N PHE A 434 1.05 -33.01 17.11
CA PHE A 434 2.20 -32.70 17.97
C PHE A 434 1.94 -32.93 19.48
N TYR A 435 0.68 -32.89 19.92
CA TYR A 435 0.28 -33.26 21.28
C TYR A 435 0.33 -34.79 21.49
N ILE A 436 -0.01 -35.59 20.48
CA ILE A 436 0.04 -37.05 20.54
C ILE A 436 1.47 -37.58 20.35
N SER A 437 2.19 -37.09 19.32
CA SER A 437 3.55 -37.50 19.00
C SER A 437 4.30 -36.41 18.24
N SER A 438 5.40 -35.92 18.82
CA SER A 438 6.30 -34.96 18.17
C SER A 438 6.91 -35.49 16.88
N PHE A 439 7.12 -36.81 16.78
CA PHE A 439 7.63 -37.45 15.57
C PHE A 439 6.59 -37.39 14.44
N ALA A 440 5.36 -37.83 14.71
CA ALA A 440 4.27 -37.79 13.71
C ALA A 440 3.97 -36.35 13.26
N GLY A 441 4.00 -35.38 14.19
CA GLY A 441 3.83 -33.96 13.87
C GLY A 441 4.95 -33.42 12.97
N SER A 442 6.20 -33.80 13.25
CA SER A 442 7.36 -33.41 12.44
C SER A 442 7.31 -34.03 11.03
N VAL A 443 6.92 -35.31 10.92
CA VAL A 443 6.73 -35.98 9.63
C VAL A 443 5.64 -35.29 8.80
N LEU A 444 4.49 -34.94 9.40
CA LEU A 444 3.44 -34.19 8.71
C LEU A 444 3.94 -32.82 8.21
N VAL A 445 4.68 -32.08 9.04
CA VAL A 445 5.28 -30.80 8.63
C VAL A 445 6.22 -30.97 7.44
N CYS A 446 7.11 -31.97 7.48
CA CYS A 446 8.01 -32.26 6.36
C CYS A 446 7.26 -32.64 5.07
N LEU A 447 6.19 -33.44 5.17
CA LEU A 447 5.35 -33.80 4.02
C LEU A 447 4.62 -32.58 3.44
N CYS A 448 4.07 -31.69 4.27
CA CYS A 448 3.41 -30.46 3.82
C CYS A 448 4.40 -29.49 3.16
N ILE A 449 5.62 -29.34 3.71
CA ILE A 449 6.68 -28.52 3.09
C ILE A 449 7.14 -29.13 1.76
N ALA A 450 7.32 -30.45 1.69
CA ALA A 450 7.69 -31.13 0.45
C ALA A 450 6.61 -31.00 -0.64
N GLY A 451 5.33 -31.13 -0.28
CA GLY A 451 4.21 -30.89 -1.18
C GLY A 451 4.10 -29.43 -1.65
N SER A 452 4.37 -28.47 -0.75
CA SER A 452 4.50 -27.04 -1.08
C SER A 452 5.58 -26.81 -2.13
N ILE A 453 6.76 -27.39 -1.92
CA ILE A 453 7.92 -27.27 -2.82
C ILE A 453 7.64 -27.89 -4.19
N ALA A 454 7.06 -29.09 -4.22
CA ALA A 454 6.67 -29.76 -5.45
C ALA A 454 5.65 -28.94 -6.26
N TYR A 455 4.64 -28.36 -5.60
CA TYR A 455 3.66 -27.49 -6.25
C TYR A 455 4.30 -26.23 -6.84
N VAL A 456 5.17 -25.54 -6.07
CA VAL A 456 5.84 -24.32 -6.54
C VAL A 456 6.79 -24.61 -7.72
N TYR A 457 7.51 -25.73 -7.71
CA TYR A 457 8.29 -26.17 -8.88
C TYR A 457 7.41 -26.46 -10.08
N TYR A 458 6.30 -27.19 -9.89
CA TYR A 458 5.35 -27.49 -10.97
C TYR A 458 4.85 -26.22 -11.66
N ILE A 459 4.30 -25.24 -10.92
CA ILE A 459 3.81 -24.00 -11.54
C ILE A 459 4.93 -23.13 -12.11
N SER A 460 6.11 -23.06 -11.47
CA SER A 460 7.24 -22.25 -11.97
C SER A 460 7.79 -22.79 -13.30
N ILE A 461 7.78 -24.11 -13.47
CA ILE A 461 8.25 -24.77 -14.71
C ILE A 461 7.17 -24.70 -15.80
N HIS A 462 5.91 -25.01 -15.48
CA HIS A 462 4.83 -25.08 -16.49
C HIS A 462 4.30 -23.72 -16.96
N LEU A 463 4.39 -22.67 -16.14
CA LEU A 463 3.85 -21.34 -16.46
C LEU A 463 4.94 -20.27 -16.66
N ASP A 464 6.21 -20.67 -16.71
CA ASP A 464 7.36 -19.78 -16.94
C ASP A 464 7.37 -18.57 -15.98
N LEU A 465 7.13 -18.83 -14.68
CA LEU A 465 6.97 -17.78 -13.68
C LEU A 465 8.31 -17.12 -13.31
N PRO A 466 8.37 -15.78 -13.20
CA PRO A 466 9.57 -15.09 -12.79
C PRO A 466 9.93 -15.39 -11.33
N ALA A 467 11.21 -15.21 -10.98
CA ALA A 467 11.71 -15.49 -9.63
C ALA A 467 11.29 -14.42 -8.60
N ILE A 468 10.93 -13.21 -9.05
CA ILE A 468 10.27 -12.17 -8.26
C ILE A 468 9.29 -11.41 -9.16
N MET A 469 8.31 -10.70 -8.57
CA MET A 469 7.29 -9.89 -9.29
C MET A 469 7.90 -9.03 -10.42
N VAL A 470 8.99 -8.33 -10.10
CA VAL A 470 9.65 -7.37 -10.98
C VAL A 470 10.61 -8.05 -11.98
N GLY A 471 10.91 -9.34 -11.80
CA GLY A 471 11.70 -10.13 -12.75
C GLY A 471 11.04 -10.28 -14.12
N ALA A 472 9.75 -9.94 -14.23
CA ALA A 472 9.05 -9.83 -15.51
C ALA A 472 9.58 -8.70 -16.42
N PHE A 473 10.21 -7.65 -15.87
CA PHE A 473 10.92 -6.64 -16.68
C PHE A 473 12.25 -7.15 -17.25
N ALA A 474 12.78 -8.26 -16.72
CA ALA A 474 13.97 -8.95 -17.25
C ALA A 474 13.61 -10.15 -18.16
N MET A 475 12.33 -10.33 -18.52
CA MET A 475 11.90 -11.31 -19.50
C MET A 475 11.85 -10.69 -20.90
N ASN A 476 12.43 -11.38 -21.89
CA ASN A 476 12.48 -10.92 -23.29
C ASN A 476 11.10 -10.87 -23.99
N ASP A 477 10.07 -11.48 -23.40
CA ASP A 477 8.69 -11.46 -23.92
C ASP A 477 7.81 -10.47 -23.15
N VAL A 478 7.83 -9.22 -23.61
CA VAL A 478 6.98 -8.15 -23.07
C VAL A 478 5.50 -8.36 -23.41
N THR A 479 5.18 -9.14 -24.46
CA THR A 479 3.78 -9.27 -24.95
C THR A 479 2.87 -9.98 -23.96
N ASN A 480 3.43 -10.91 -23.16
CA ASN A 480 2.70 -11.65 -22.13
C ASN A 480 2.94 -11.14 -20.69
N PHE A 481 3.59 -9.99 -20.51
CA PHE A 481 3.97 -9.42 -19.20
C PHE A 481 2.78 -9.38 -18.21
N GLY A 482 1.66 -8.81 -18.62
CA GLY A 482 0.48 -8.65 -17.76
C GLY A 482 -0.14 -9.97 -17.32
N LEU A 483 -0.20 -10.95 -18.22
CA LEU A 483 -0.75 -12.29 -17.94
C LEU A 483 0.14 -13.04 -16.95
N LYS A 484 1.45 -13.11 -17.21
CA LYS A 484 2.42 -13.76 -16.30
C LYS A 484 2.46 -13.10 -14.91
N LEU A 485 2.24 -11.79 -14.83
CA LEU A 485 2.12 -11.07 -13.56
C LEU A 485 0.84 -11.46 -12.80
N MET A 486 -0.28 -11.61 -13.49
CA MET A 486 -1.53 -12.12 -12.88
C MET A 486 -1.39 -13.57 -12.42
N ASP A 487 -0.82 -14.47 -13.22
CA ASP A 487 -0.58 -15.88 -12.84
C ASP A 487 0.39 -15.98 -11.64
N PHE A 488 1.45 -15.16 -11.61
CA PHE A 488 2.34 -15.07 -10.45
C PHE A 488 1.57 -14.69 -9.18
N PHE A 489 0.63 -13.76 -9.26
CA PHE A 489 -0.18 -13.37 -8.10
C PHE A 489 -1.22 -14.43 -7.70
N ASP A 490 -2.06 -14.83 -8.65
CA ASP A 490 -3.23 -15.66 -8.40
C ASP A 490 -2.87 -17.14 -8.18
N LEU A 491 -1.77 -17.67 -8.72
CA LEU A 491 -1.39 -19.09 -8.56
C LEU A 491 -0.23 -19.31 -7.58
N TYR A 492 0.82 -18.49 -7.65
CA TYR A 492 1.99 -18.64 -6.76
C TYR A 492 1.88 -17.82 -5.48
N TYR A 493 1.68 -16.51 -5.57
CA TYR A 493 1.96 -15.57 -4.49
C TYR A 493 0.90 -15.59 -3.38
N GLN A 494 -0.39 -15.61 -3.73
CA GLN A 494 -1.50 -15.45 -2.78
C GLN A 494 -2.10 -16.77 -2.24
N LYS A 495 -1.71 -17.93 -2.78
CA LYS A 495 -2.32 -19.22 -2.40
C LYS A 495 -1.71 -19.80 -1.11
N PRO A 496 -2.49 -20.47 -0.24
CA PRO A 496 -2.02 -20.88 1.08
C PRO A 496 -1.07 -22.10 1.04
N TRP A 497 -1.18 -22.96 0.04
CA TRP A 497 -0.34 -24.16 -0.11
C TRP A 497 1.07 -23.87 -0.64
N SER A 498 1.28 -22.79 -1.41
CA SER A 498 2.61 -22.26 -1.76
C SER A 498 3.22 -21.41 -0.63
N ARG A 499 2.41 -20.98 0.35
CA ARG A 499 2.81 -20.10 1.47
C ARG A 499 2.83 -20.76 2.85
N CYS A 500 2.52 -22.05 2.97
CA CYS A 500 2.48 -22.73 4.27
C CYS A 500 3.88 -22.89 4.90
N THR A 501 4.94 -22.97 4.10
CA THR A 501 6.31 -23.29 4.56
C THR A 501 6.83 -22.36 5.67
N PRO A 502 6.80 -21.01 5.54
CA PRO A 502 7.15 -20.10 6.64
C PRO A 502 6.34 -20.32 7.92
N TYR A 503 5.02 -20.50 7.80
CA TYR A 503 4.13 -20.74 8.93
C TYR A 503 4.43 -22.05 9.64
N LEU A 504 4.70 -23.13 8.90
CA LEU A 504 5.03 -24.44 9.46
C LEU A 504 6.41 -24.46 10.15
N ILE A 505 7.40 -23.75 9.60
CA ILE A 505 8.70 -23.51 10.27
C ILE A 505 8.45 -22.78 11.60
N GLY A 506 7.65 -21.71 11.57
CA GLY A 506 7.24 -21.01 12.79
C GLY A 506 6.52 -21.91 13.81
N PHE A 507 5.65 -22.80 13.34
CA PHE A 507 4.89 -23.74 14.18
C PHE A 507 5.81 -24.70 14.96
N VAL A 508 6.84 -25.24 14.29
CA VAL A 508 7.85 -26.11 14.93
C VAL A 508 8.68 -25.31 15.96
N VAL A 509 9.04 -24.06 15.65
CA VAL A 509 9.75 -23.16 16.57
C VAL A 509 8.90 -22.87 17.81
N GLY A 510 7.60 -22.60 17.64
CA GLY A 510 6.67 -22.39 18.75
C GLY A 510 6.56 -23.61 19.68
N TYR A 511 6.53 -24.81 19.11
CA TYR A 511 6.53 -26.08 19.86
C TYR A 511 7.84 -26.25 20.66
N PHE A 512 8.98 -26.03 20.01
CA PHE A 512 10.29 -26.11 20.63
C PHE A 512 10.43 -25.13 21.81
N LEU A 513 10.07 -23.86 21.62
CA LEU A 513 10.16 -22.83 22.68
C LEU A 513 9.19 -23.12 23.84
N ALA A 514 7.99 -23.66 23.55
CA ALA A 514 7.01 -24.03 24.58
C ALA A 514 7.47 -25.17 25.49
N SER A 515 8.45 -25.99 25.06
CA SER A 515 9.05 -27.03 25.91
C SER A 515 9.75 -26.45 27.16
N GLY A 516 10.24 -25.21 27.08
CA GLY A 516 11.04 -24.56 28.11
C GLY A 516 12.47 -25.12 28.26
N LYS A 517 12.90 -26.05 27.39
CA LYS A 517 14.24 -26.63 27.42
C LYS A 517 15.23 -25.67 26.74
N LYS A 518 16.18 -25.11 27.49
CA LYS A 518 17.35 -24.40 26.93
C LYS A 518 18.50 -25.40 26.68
N PRO A 519 18.91 -25.66 25.42
CA PRO A 519 20.08 -26.47 25.13
C PRO A 519 21.38 -25.86 25.70
N LYS A 520 22.40 -26.68 25.92
CA LYS A 520 23.77 -26.19 26.16
C LYS A 520 24.51 -26.11 24.83
N LEU A 521 24.53 -24.94 24.20
CA LEU A 521 25.34 -24.67 23.00
C LEU A 521 26.65 -23.96 23.36
N ASN A 522 27.72 -24.24 22.62
CA ASN A 522 28.98 -23.51 22.71
C ASN A 522 28.80 -22.07 22.18
N LYS A 523 29.49 -21.08 22.77
CA LYS A 523 29.52 -19.69 22.28
C LYS A 523 29.92 -19.61 20.80
N MET A 524 30.92 -20.41 20.38
CA MET A 524 31.33 -20.44 18.97
C MET A 524 30.19 -20.89 18.05
N LEU A 525 29.46 -21.95 18.41
CA LEU A 525 28.31 -22.42 17.64
C LEU A 525 27.18 -21.38 17.58
N ILE A 526 26.94 -20.64 18.68
CA ILE A 526 25.96 -19.55 18.69
C ILE A 526 26.36 -18.44 17.70
N VAL A 527 27.64 -18.05 17.68
CA VAL A 527 28.17 -17.04 16.73
C VAL A 527 28.11 -17.56 15.29
N SER A 528 28.50 -18.82 15.04
CA SER A 528 28.38 -19.45 13.71
C SER A 528 26.93 -19.51 13.22
N LEU A 529 25.96 -19.80 14.10
CA LEU A 529 24.54 -19.83 13.74
C LEU A 529 23.98 -18.42 13.47
N TRP A 530 24.43 -17.39 14.19
CA TRP A 530 24.13 -15.99 13.86
C TRP A 530 24.71 -15.58 12.50
N GLY A 531 25.97 -15.91 12.21
CA GLY A 531 26.60 -15.66 10.91
C GLY A 531 25.91 -16.41 9.77
N LEU A 532 25.54 -17.67 9.99
CA LEU A 532 24.80 -18.49 9.01
C LEU A 532 23.39 -17.94 8.77
N ALA A 533 22.65 -17.54 9.81
CA ALA A 533 21.33 -16.93 9.67
C ALA A 533 21.40 -15.60 8.89
N ALA A 534 22.42 -14.76 9.16
CA ALA A 534 22.65 -13.54 8.41
C ALA A 534 23.00 -13.83 6.94
N ALA A 535 23.91 -14.78 6.67
CA ALA A 535 24.28 -15.18 5.32
C ALA A 535 23.08 -15.73 4.51
N ILE A 536 22.23 -16.57 5.14
CA ILE A 536 21.02 -17.10 4.51
C ILE A 536 20.00 -15.98 4.24
N ALA A 537 19.80 -15.05 5.17
CA ALA A 537 18.89 -13.91 4.98
C ALA A 537 19.37 -12.99 3.84
N LEU A 538 20.66 -12.67 3.80
CA LEU A 538 21.28 -11.88 2.74
C LEU A 538 21.23 -12.59 1.37
N ALA A 539 21.51 -13.88 1.31
CA ALA A 539 21.41 -14.67 0.08
C ALA A 539 19.96 -14.77 -0.42
N SER A 540 18.98 -14.91 0.48
CA SER A 540 17.56 -14.92 0.13
C SER A 540 17.09 -13.56 -0.39
N LEU A 541 17.59 -12.46 0.18
CA LEU A 541 17.18 -11.10 -0.19
C LEU A 541 17.88 -10.57 -1.45
N TYR A 542 19.21 -10.71 -1.54
CA TYR A 542 20.02 -10.12 -2.60
C TYR A 542 20.41 -11.10 -3.72
N GLY A 543 20.17 -12.40 -3.55
CA GLY A 543 20.41 -13.42 -4.57
C GLY A 543 19.89 -13.10 -5.99
N PRO A 544 18.69 -12.53 -6.19
CA PRO A 544 18.18 -12.25 -7.53
C PRO A 544 18.71 -10.94 -8.14
N HIS A 545 19.57 -10.17 -7.46
CA HIS A 545 19.95 -8.82 -7.90
C HIS A 545 20.43 -8.74 -9.37
N ARG A 546 21.31 -9.67 -9.80
CA ARG A 546 21.82 -9.71 -11.18
C ARG A 546 20.77 -10.14 -12.20
N TYR A 547 19.86 -11.04 -11.83
CA TYR A 547 18.72 -11.44 -12.65
C TYR A 547 17.72 -10.29 -12.85
N ILE A 548 17.40 -9.53 -11.80
CA ILE A 548 16.52 -8.35 -11.89
C ILE A 548 17.10 -7.28 -12.81
N LYS A 549 18.43 -7.13 -12.82
CA LYS A 549 19.16 -6.21 -13.70
C LYS A 549 19.35 -6.73 -15.14
N GLY A 550 18.94 -7.97 -15.44
CA GLY A 550 19.15 -8.60 -16.75
C GLY A 550 20.61 -9.01 -17.05
N GLU A 551 21.50 -9.02 -16.07
CA GLU A 551 22.89 -9.48 -16.22
C GLU A 551 23.05 -11.01 -16.16
N ASP A 552 21.98 -11.73 -15.80
CA ASP A 552 21.99 -13.16 -15.50
C ASP A 552 20.64 -13.78 -15.90
N TYR A 553 20.65 -14.73 -16.85
CA TYR A 553 19.44 -15.37 -17.36
C TYR A 553 19.12 -16.62 -16.54
N TRP A 554 18.05 -16.56 -15.74
CA TRP A 554 17.61 -17.68 -14.92
C TRP A 554 16.64 -18.58 -15.68
N SER A 555 17.00 -19.85 -15.82
CA SER A 555 16.07 -20.87 -16.32
C SER A 555 14.93 -21.12 -15.32
N ASN A 556 13.83 -21.68 -15.80
CA ASN A 556 12.61 -21.98 -15.04
C ASN A 556 12.90 -22.81 -13.76
N ILE A 557 13.92 -23.66 -13.82
CA ILE A 557 14.40 -24.46 -12.66
C ILE A 557 15.12 -23.58 -11.65
N VAL A 558 15.95 -22.61 -12.07
CA VAL A 558 16.61 -21.65 -11.17
C VAL A 558 15.56 -20.73 -10.52
N SER A 559 14.64 -20.17 -11.32
CA SER A 559 13.52 -19.35 -10.82
C SER A 559 12.64 -20.12 -9.84
N GLY A 560 12.26 -21.36 -10.16
CA GLY A 560 11.52 -22.26 -9.27
C GLY A 560 12.29 -22.67 -8.00
N THR A 561 13.62 -22.77 -8.08
CA THR A 561 14.50 -23.04 -6.93
C THR A 561 14.54 -21.83 -6.00
N TYR A 562 14.71 -20.63 -6.54
CA TYR A 562 14.66 -19.39 -5.76
C TYR A 562 13.26 -19.17 -5.14
N ASN A 563 12.18 -19.35 -5.91
CA ASN A 563 10.79 -19.21 -5.46
C ASN A 563 10.43 -20.14 -4.28
N ASN A 564 11.19 -21.23 -4.10
CA ASN A 564 11.11 -22.15 -2.97
C ASN A 564 12.09 -21.81 -1.83
N PHE A 565 13.39 -21.95 -2.10
CA PHE A 565 14.40 -22.02 -1.06
C PHE A 565 14.74 -20.67 -0.44
N SER A 566 14.47 -19.55 -1.11
CA SER A 566 14.62 -18.22 -0.50
C SER A 566 13.64 -18.00 0.67
N ARG A 567 12.38 -18.42 0.52
CA ARG A 567 11.37 -18.33 1.60
C ARG A 567 11.67 -19.30 2.73
N PHE A 568 12.11 -20.52 2.42
CA PHE A 568 12.55 -21.51 3.40
C PHE A 568 13.75 -20.99 4.21
N GLY A 569 14.78 -20.46 3.52
CA GLY A 569 15.98 -19.89 4.12
C GLY A 569 15.67 -18.67 5.00
N TRP A 570 14.92 -17.70 4.47
CA TRP A 570 14.48 -16.53 5.23
C TRP A 570 13.72 -16.94 6.51
N SER A 571 12.83 -17.92 6.41
CA SER A 571 12.06 -18.42 7.55
C SER A 571 12.94 -19.07 8.62
N ILE A 572 14.01 -19.78 8.23
CA ILE A 572 15.02 -20.32 9.15
C ILE A 572 15.84 -19.21 9.81
N ALA A 573 16.20 -18.15 9.08
CA ALA A 573 16.91 -17.01 9.64
C ALA A 573 16.07 -16.28 10.71
N ILE A 574 14.81 -15.97 10.41
CA ILE A 574 13.86 -15.39 11.38
C ILE A 574 13.60 -16.33 12.56
N ALA A 575 13.46 -17.64 12.32
CA ALA A 575 13.34 -18.64 13.37
C ALA A 575 14.54 -18.61 14.34
N TRP A 576 15.77 -18.53 13.83
CA TRP A 576 16.96 -18.40 14.66
C TRP A 576 16.96 -17.10 15.46
N VAL A 577 16.60 -15.96 14.86
CA VAL A 577 16.47 -14.67 15.58
C VAL A 577 15.50 -14.78 16.76
N VAL A 578 14.33 -15.42 16.58
CA VAL A 578 13.37 -15.59 17.68
C VAL A 578 13.88 -16.57 18.74
N ILE A 579 14.49 -17.69 18.34
CA ILE A 579 15.05 -18.69 19.27
C ILE A 579 16.18 -18.08 20.11
N ALA A 580 17.16 -17.44 19.47
CA ALA A 580 18.34 -16.89 20.11
C ALA A 580 17.96 -15.77 21.09
N ASN A 581 17.02 -14.89 20.72
CA ASN A 581 16.52 -13.88 21.65
C ASN A 581 15.76 -14.51 22.83
N HIS A 582 14.80 -15.42 22.58
CA HIS A 582 13.99 -16.01 23.67
C HIS A 582 14.81 -16.87 24.65
N LEU A 583 15.86 -17.54 24.18
CA LEU A 583 16.74 -18.34 25.02
C LEU A 583 17.89 -17.55 25.65
N GLY A 584 18.06 -16.25 25.37
CA GLY A 584 19.15 -15.44 25.92
C GLY A 584 20.51 -15.79 25.31
N TRP A 585 20.57 -15.72 23.98
CA TRP A 585 21.73 -15.87 23.10
C TRP A 585 21.86 -14.71 22.07
N GLY A 586 21.01 -13.68 22.15
CA GLY A 586 21.05 -12.53 21.23
C GLY A 586 22.01 -11.41 21.62
N GLY A 587 22.39 -11.28 22.89
CA GLY A 587 23.23 -10.18 23.38
C GLY A 587 22.63 -8.81 23.00
N ILE A 588 23.43 -7.96 22.38
CA ILE A 588 23.02 -6.62 21.89
C ILE A 588 21.75 -6.67 21.02
N ILE A 589 21.56 -7.73 20.23
CA ILE A 589 20.36 -7.91 19.40
C ILE A 589 19.13 -8.16 20.28
N ALA A 590 19.27 -8.91 21.38
CA ALA A 590 18.19 -9.08 22.35
C ALA A 590 17.90 -7.77 23.07
N ASP A 591 18.92 -7.02 23.50
CA ASP A 591 18.75 -5.74 24.21
C ASP A 591 18.01 -4.71 23.35
N PHE A 592 18.34 -4.63 22.06
CA PHE A 592 17.60 -3.82 21.07
C PHE A 592 16.16 -4.32 20.86
N MET A 593 15.95 -5.62 20.65
CA MET A 593 14.63 -6.18 20.29
C MET A 593 13.67 -6.33 21.48
N ASP A 594 14.19 -6.37 22.71
CA ASP A 594 13.43 -6.40 23.95
C ASP A 594 13.01 -5.00 24.44
N HIS A 595 13.50 -3.93 23.79
CA HIS A 595 13.34 -2.55 24.26
C HIS A 595 11.85 -2.13 24.39
N PRO A 596 11.43 -1.47 25.50
CA PRO A 596 10.01 -1.26 25.78
C PRO A 596 9.24 -0.43 24.73
N LEU A 597 9.92 0.44 23.98
CA LEU A 597 9.34 1.22 22.88
C LEU A 597 8.62 0.35 21.83
N TRP A 598 9.06 -0.90 21.64
CA TRP A 598 8.40 -1.81 20.70
C TRP A 598 7.03 -2.28 21.18
N GLN A 599 6.68 -2.15 22.47
CA GLN A 599 5.43 -2.71 22.99
C GLN A 599 4.17 -2.10 22.36
N PRO A 600 3.98 -0.77 22.29
CA PRO A 600 2.79 -0.20 21.65
C PRO A 600 2.78 -0.44 20.14
N LEU A 601 3.94 -0.28 19.50
CA LEU A 601 4.14 -0.52 18.07
C LEU A 601 3.82 -1.97 17.65
N GLY A 602 4.22 -2.94 18.48
CA GLY A 602 3.95 -4.37 18.31
C GLY A 602 2.54 -4.83 18.72
N ARG A 603 1.77 -3.97 19.42
CA ARG A 603 0.34 -4.11 19.69
C ARG A 603 -0.48 -3.56 18.52
N LEU A 604 -0.15 -2.35 18.06
CA LEU A 604 -0.86 -1.61 16.99
C LEU A 604 -0.60 -2.12 15.56
N SER A 605 0.41 -2.97 15.32
CA SER A 605 0.84 -3.35 13.96
C SER A 605 -0.27 -3.97 13.11
N TYR A 606 -1.31 -4.56 13.71
CA TYR A 606 -2.44 -5.10 12.97
C TYR A 606 -3.34 -4.00 12.38
N CYS A 607 -3.77 -3.03 13.17
CA CYS A 607 -4.48 -1.86 12.64
C CYS A 607 -3.58 -1.02 11.73
N GLY A 608 -2.27 -0.94 12.01
CA GLY A 608 -1.28 -0.35 11.09
C GLY A 608 -1.29 -1.02 9.72
N TYR A 609 -1.31 -2.35 9.68
CA TYR A 609 -1.46 -3.12 8.43
C TYR A 609 -2.80 -2.84 7.73
N ILE A 610 -3.91 -2.73 8.46
CA ILE A 610 -5.21 -2.40 7.85
C ILE A 610 -5.17 -1.03 7.15
N VAL A 611 -4.62 0.00 7.80
CA VAL A 611 -4.83 1.40 7.38
C VAL A 611 -3.81 1.90 6.35
N HIS A 612 -2.58 1.35 6.34
CA HIS A 612 -1.47 1.96 5.61
C HIS A 612 -1.69 2.05 4.09
N PHE A 613 -2.31 1.07 3.45
CA PHE A 613 -2.40 1.00 1.99
C PHE A 613 -3.23 2.15 1.42
N PHE A 614 -4.41 2.39 1.99
CA PHE A 614 -5.22 3.59 1.72
C PHE A 614 -4.46 4.90 2.03
N LEU A 615 -3.67 4.93 3.11
CA LEU A 615 -2.91 6.13 3.49
C LEU A 615 -1.75 6.47 2.53
N ILE A 616 -1.19 5.50 1.80
CA ILE A 616 -0.20 5.77 0.75
C ILE A 616 -0.86 6.60 -0.35
N SER A 617 -1.95 6.10 -0.93
CA SER A 617 -2.67 6.78 -2.01
C SER A 617 -3.15 8.16 -1.56
N TYR A 618 -3.75 8.26 -0.35
CA TYR A 618 -4.16 9.54 0.24
C TYR A 618 -3.01 10.54 0.38
N ILE A 619 -1.82 10.12 0.86
CA ILE A 619 -0.68 11.02 1.02
C ILE A 619 -0.12 11.48 -0.33
N LEU A 620 -0.15 10.63 -1.36
CA LEU A 620 0.28 11.00 -2.71
C LEU A 620 -0.74 11.92 -3.42
N ASP A 621 -2.04 11.76 -3.14
CA ASP A 621 -3.12 12.64 -3.64
C ASP A 621 -3.24 13.99 -2.90
N LEU A 622 -2.38 14.26 -1.90
CA LEU A 622 -2.26 15.58 -1.26
C LEU A 622 -1.25 16.52 -1.95
N ASP A 623 -0.40 16.03 -2.85
CA ASP A 623 0.52 16.88 -3.65
C ASP A 623 -0.23 17.50 -4.84
N ASP A 624 0.18 18.68 -5.31
CA ASP A 624 -0.49 19.39 -6.41
C ASP A 624 -0.19 18.81 -7.81
N ARG A 625 0.51 17.67 -7.85
CA ARG A 625 1.14 17.07 -9.02
C ARG A 625 1.28 15.55 -8.89
N PRO A 626 1.69 14.84 -9.95
CA PRO A 626 2.04 13.42 -9.90
C PRO A 626 3.27 13.13 -9.03
N SER A 627 3.40 11.90 -8.54
CA SER A 627 4.57 11.49 -7.77
C SER A 627 5.83 11.44 -8.65
N HIS A 628 6.93 12.02 -8.14
CA HIS A 628 8.20 12.14 -8.85
C HIS A 628 9.29 11.22 -8.29
N PHE A 629 9.82 10.32 -9.13
CA PHE A 629 10.76 9.28 -8.70
C PHE A 629 12.23 9.60 -9.03
N VAL A 630 13.06 9.67 -7.98
CA VAL A 630 14.51 9.93 -8.10
C VAL A 630 15.35 8.76 -7.57
N SER A 631 14.96 8.19 -6.43
CA SER A 631 15.60 7.00 -5.85
C SER A 631 14.76 6.39 -4.74
N ILE A 632 14.91 5.09 -4.52
CA ILE A 632 14.22 4.35 -3.44
C ILE A 632 14.46 4.99 -2.06
N TRP A 633 15.66 5.50 -1.80
CA TRP A 633 15.99 6.10 -0.50
C TRP A 633 15.35 7.47 -0.30
N ARG A 634 15.26 8.31 -1.35
CA ARG A 634 14.45 9.54 -1.30
C ARG A 634 12.97 9.18 -1.05
N THR A 635 12.43 8.25 -1.83
CA THR A 635 11.04 7.78 -1.69
C THR A 635 10.73 7.24 -0.29
N TYR A 636 11.61 6.44 0.29
CA TYR A 636 11.42 5.91 1.64
C TYR A 636 11.44 7.02 2.71
N ILE A 637 12.33 8.01 2.58
CA ILE A 637 12.42 9.13 3.54
C ILE A 637 11.21 10.07 3.42
N TYR A 638 10.83 10.47 2.19
CA TYR A 638 9.83 11.50 1.95
C TYR A 638 8.38 10.98 1.89
N ALA A 639 8.13 9.71 1.55
CA ALA A 639 6.79 9.12 1.53
C ALA A 639 6.66 7.93 2.49
N GLY A 640 7.67 7.06 2.56
CA GLY A 640 7.65 5.86 3.42
C GLY A 640 7.55 6.17 4.92
N ILE A 641 8.44 7.00 5.46
CA ILE A 641 8.45 7.35 6.89
C ILE A 641 7.18 8.14 7.29
N PRO A 642 6.73 9.19 6.57
CA PRO A 642 5.44 9.84 6.86
C PRO A 642 4.26 8.87 6.83
N THR A 643 4.18 7.98 5.83
CA THR A 643 3.14 6.94 5.78
C THR A 643 3.16 6.06 7.03
N VAL A 644 4.32 5.60 7.48
CA VAL A 644 4.45 4.81 8.72
C VAL A 644 3.91 5.60 9.92
N VAL A 645 4.33 6.86 10.09
CA VAL A 645 3.92 7.69 11.25
C VAL A 645 2.41 7.92 11.24
N VAL A 646 1.82 8.37 10.12
CA VAL A 646 0.38 8.62 9.99
C VAL A 646 -0.41 7.31 10.16
N SER A 647 0.08 6.20 9.62
CA SER A 647 -0.55 4.88 9.79
C SER A 647 -0.62 4.45 11.25
N TYR A 648 0.44 4.66 12.05
CA TYR A 648 0.43 4.29 13.47
C TYR A 648 -0.42 5.24 14.33
N VAL A 649 -0.53 6.52 13.97
CA VAL A 649 -1.47 7.45 14.61
C VAL A 649 -2.92 7.05 14.30
N PHE A 650 -3.28 6.81 13.04
CA PHE A 650 -4.62 6.38 12.65
C PHE A 650 -4.97 5.02 13.27
N ALA A 651 -4.02 4.07 13.27
CA ALA A 651 -4.19 2.74 13.86
C ALA A 651 -4.47 2.76 15.37
N PHE A 652 -3.95 3.76 16.11
CA PHE A 652 -4.29 3.92 17.53
C PHE A 652 -5.78 4.18 17.74
N PHE A 653 -6.36 5.15 17.00
CA PHE A 653 -7.78 5.44 17.07
C PHE A 653 -8.62 4.27 16.52
N TRP A 654 -8.19 3.64 15.42
CA TRP A 654 -8.90 2.50 14.83
C TRP A 654 -8.94 1.28 15.76
N SER A 655 -7.83 0.96 16.43
CA SER A 655 -7.76 -0.12 17.42
C SER A 655 -8.61 0.21 18.67
N CYS A 656 -8.59 1.46 19.14
CA CYS A 656 -9.43 1.94 20.24
C CYS A 656 -10.94 1.88 19.96
N LEU A 657 -11.37 2.02 18.69
CA LEU A 657 -12.77 1.95 18.29
C LEU A 657 -13.24 0.53 17.91
N PHE A 658 -12.45 -0.24 17.16
CA PHE A 658 -12.95 -1.45 16.49
C PHE A 658 -12.19 -2.75 16.82
N GLU A 659 -11.01 -2.71 17.45
CA GLU A 659 -10.30 -3.92 17.91
C GLU A 659 -10.47 -4.14 19.42
N VAL A 660 -9.99 -3.20 20.23
CA VAL A 660 -9.92 -3.35 21.70
C VAL A 660 -11.30 -3.47 22.36
N PRO A 661 -12.35 -2.70 21.98
CA PRO A 661 -13.67 -2.86 22.56
C PRO A 661 -14.25 -4.25 22.30
N ILE A 662 -14.12 -4.78 21.08
CA ILE A 662 -14.63 -6.13 20.75
C ILE A 662 -13.89 -7.21 21.56
N ILE A 663 -12.57 -7.11 21.68
CA ILE A 663 -11.77 -8.01 22.53
C ILE A 663 -12.18 -7.93 24.02
N ARG A 664 -12.69 -6.80 24.51
CA ARG A 664 -13.23 -6.66 25.88
C ARG A 664 -14.62 -7.27 25.99
N LEU A 665 -15.52 -6.96 25.06
CA LEU A 665 -16.89 -7.50 25.00
C LEU A 665 -16.89 -9.02 24.87
N GLU A 666 -16.03 -9.58 24.02
CA GLU A 666 -15.84 -11.02 23.88
C GLU A 666 -15.46 -11.67 25.23
N LYS A 667 -14.49 -11.10 25.94
CA LYS A 667 -14.07 -11.64 27.26
C LYS A 667 -15.20 -11.60 28.28
N MET A 668 -16.08 -10.60 28.21
CA MET A 668 -17.26 -10.52 29.07
C MET A 668 -18.30 -11.59 28.71
N LEU A 669 -18.53 -11.86 27.41
CA LEU A 669 -19.45 -12.89 26.94
C LEU A 669 -18.93 -14.32 27.22
N THR A 670 -17.63 -14.55 27.00
CA THR A 670 -17.02 -15.88 27.07
C THR A 670 -16.60 -16.31 28.47
N ALA A 671 -16.54 -15.38 29.45
CA ALA A 671 -16.17 -15.66 30.84
C ALA A 671 -16.99 -16.77 31.53
N ASN A 672 -18.27 -16.94 31.13
CA ASN A 672 -19.15 -17.97 31.65
C ASN A 672 -19.15 -19.27 30.80
N LEU A 673 -18.65 -19.23 29.57
CA LEU A 673 -18.70 -20.32 28.60
C LEU A 673 -17.40 -21.14 28.56
N THR A 674 -16.24 -20.52 28.83
CA THR A 674 -14.98 -21.26 28.89
C THR A 674 -14.87 -22.04 30.20
N PRO A 675 -14.57 -23.36 30.18
CA PRO A 675 -14.34 -24.11 31.41
C PRO A 675 -13.15 -23.51 32.16
N LYS A 676 -13.36 -23.13 33.44
CA LYS A 676 -12.29 -22.59 34.30
C LYS A 676 -11.08 -23.51 34.24
N LYS A 677 -9.92 -22.97 33.83
CA LYS A 677 -8.63 -23.64 34.02
C LYS A 677 -8.53 -24.01 35.50
N SER A 678 -8.44 -25.30 35.81
CA SER A 678 -8.34 -25.76 37.20
C SER A 678 -7.18 -25.02 37.89
N PRO A 679 -7.39 -24.51 39.12
CA PRO A 679 -6.28 -23.95 39.87
C PRO A 679 -5.19 -25.01 40.02
N ALA A 680 -3.93 -24.56 40.04
CA ALA A 680 -2.78 -25.44 40.30
C ALA A 680 -3.06 -26.26 41.57
N SER A 681 -2.89 -27.59 41.48
CA SER A 681 -3.27 -28.46 42.61
C SER A 681 -2.44 -28.10 43.85
N PRO A 682 -2.96 -28.26 45.09
CA PRO A 682 -2.27 -27.81 46.29
C PRO A 682 -0.83 -28.35 46.44
N LYS A 683 -0.52 -29.51 45.85
CA LYS A 683 0.84 -30.07 45.78
C LYS A 683 1.84 -29.16 45.04
N GLN A 684 1.41 -28.39 44.04
CA GLN A 684 2.24 -27.40 43.33
C GLN A 684 2.47 -26.12 44.13
N VAL A 685 1.57 -25.76 45.06
CA VAL A 685 1.78 -24.66 46.00
C VAL A 685 2.75 -25.09 47.10
N ALA A 686 2.55 -26.26 47.68
CA ALA A 686 3.47 -26.85 48.67
C ALA A 686 4.91 -26.96 48.15
N GLN A 687 5.12 -27.55 46.95
CA GLN A 687 6.44 -27.67 46.33
C GLN A 687 7.11 -26.33 45.96
N LYS A 688 6.37 -25.21 45.96
CA LYS A 688 6.94 -23.88 45.77
C LYS A 688 7.42 -23.30 47.10
N ALA A 689 6.65 -23.48 48.18
CA ALA A 689 7.06 -23.10 49.52
C ALA A 689 8.34 -23.85 49.99
N THR A 690 8.47 -25.15 49.67
CA THR A 690 9.70 -25.95 49.96
C THR A 690 10.88 -25.68 49.01
N LYS A 691 10.87 -24.57 48.27
CA LYS A 691 11.99 -24.07 47.45
C LYS A 691 12.24 -22.57 47.60
N GLU A 692 11.49 -21.92 48.48
CA GLU A 692 11.67 -20.51 48.88
C GLU A 692 12.06 -20.43 50.38
N ALA A 693 12.47 -21.59 50.93
CA ALA A 693 13.18 -21.85 52.17
C ALA A 693 14.23 -22.96 51.89
#